data_AF-T1J839-F1
#
_entry.id   AF-T1J839-F1
#
_cell.length_a   1.000
_cell.length_b   1.000
_cell.length_c   1.000
_cell.angle_alpha   90.00
_cell.angle_beta   90.00
_cell.angle_gamma   90.00
#
_symmetry.space_group_name_H-M   'P 1'
#
loop_
_entity.id
_entity.type
_entity.pdbx_description
1 polymer ?
#
loop_
_entity_poly.entity_id
_entity_poly.type
_entity_poly.pdbx_seq_one_letter_code
_entity_poly.pdbx_strand_id
1 'polypeptide(L)'
;MLFFALSYLLFTTVTATKCNLTQSIYCTKNPYNPCVLIDSSCGTLNKTWYCFQEQTHSVCTFSINNMDSKTPFIDKMTEASQPGFKYRTDDVFDECFYSWYHGITRGRKIEDFCKNYEPVSEKCLVKTTESPCAFIPYFLNMTASLLKSCGCEHETPTVAEAGKIMASRKFVEDLISASFVDLHVPKHQLGPDYIIPTTDNRTWIPDGAVQIEVPENCDSRYEPESMISLFRRAVENSPNKTADRITSPPDCSPCFPFLIESYSNGNHLGLIPYHGVAILSSNSPEWLISYLAAMFCGGFPAGIYTTNSPDACYHVLNDSSANIILVENEFQLEKIQAFQNQLPNLKAIVQINGQSNRTNVISWQELLLIGQSLSDEILNKRIKGLAINQCCNLVYTSGTTGNPKGVMLSHDNLISMIKTMCYEFWHTPKFGITVSYLPLSHVAALIVDVLLAILTESTVYFANPNALKGDVIEDLIEAKPTYFLGVPRVYEKLKVKLEVMEEALSLREKSLVTSARKQALMYNQEKFQNSEPILYSAAKAAILTGMKKEIGFDKTKLFVCAGAPLSNEVNNFLASYDISLTQAYGLSETTGPHISIGQNKRLGSVGNVKELKYFETKILDPDSDGEGEILLRGRDIFMGYLKLEEMTKETLDEDKWLHTGDIGEIDKDGFLFITGRIKELIITSGGENIPPIVIESTVKKLLPVLSNCMLVGDRRKYLTMLLTLNTEVNPGTMEPNDELNVTAIKWCKSVGSSAKRVSEILQTKDPKVLAAIQNGIDKYNENFAFSRPQKIQKWTILSQDFCIHNGTLGPTSKLKRPVVINKYADVIEAMYSS
;
A
#
# COMPACT_ATOMS: atom_id res chain seq x y z
N MET A 1 12.42 -33.35 -1.14
CA MET A 1 13.28 -34.55 -1.34
C MET A 1 13.01 -35.28 -2.66
N LEU A 2 11.75 -35.46 -3.12
CA LEU A 2 11.48 -36.02 -4.46
C LEU A 2 12.11 -35.21 -5.60
N PHE A 3 12.15 -33.88 -5.48
CA PHE A 3 12.73 -32.97 -6.48
C PHE A 3 14.24 -33.19 -6.72
N PHE A 4 15.01 -33.47 -5.65
CA PHE A 4 16.43 -33.79 -5.75
C PHE A 4 16.68 -35.22 -6.26
N ALA A 5 15.82 -36.18 -5.90
CA ALA A 5 15.89 -37.56 -6.41
C ALA A 5 15.56 -37.64 -7.92
N LEU A 6 14.59 -36.85 -8.40
CA LEU A 6 14.23 -36.75 -9.82
C LEU A 6 15.31 -36.05 -10.65
N SER A 7 15.95 -35.01 -10.09
CA SER A 7 17.07 -34.32 -10.75
C SER A 7 18.30 -35.23 -10.89
N TYR A 8 18.58 -36.06 -9.88
CA TYR A 8 19.68 -37.03 -9.89
C TYR A 8 19.39 -38.26 -10.79
N LEU A 9 18.13 -38.71 -10.86
CA LEU A 9 17.68 -39.76 -11.80
C LEU A 9 17.75 -39.28 -13.26
N LEU A 10 17.34 -38.05 -13.56
CA LEU A 10 17.42 -37.49 -14.92
C LEU A 10 18.88 -37.37 -15.38
N PHE A 11 19.77 -36.92 -14.50
CA PHE A 11 21.19 -36.80 -14.84
C PHE A 11 21.83 -38.18 -15.06
N THR A 12 21.60 -39.15 -14.18
CA THR A 12 22.14 -40.53 -14.32
C THR A 12 21.55 -41.30 -15.51
N THR A 13 20.29 -41.07 -15.87
CA THR A 13 19.65 -41.72 -17.03
C THR A 13 20.19 -41.17 -18.35
N VAL A 14 20.49 -39.87 -18.43
CA VAL A 14 21.12 -39.23 -19.61
C VAL A 14 22.59 -39.65 -19.78
N THR A 15 23.31 -39.90 -18.68
CA THR A 15 24.68 -40.43 -18.75
C THR A 15 24.70 -41.93 -19.05
N ALA A 16 23.74 -42.72 -18.54
CA ALA A 16 23.62 -44.16 -18.81
C ALA A 16 23.12 -44.48 -20.23
N THR A 17 22.32 -43.60 -20.86
CA THR A 17 21.98 -43.75 -22.28
C THR A 17 23.16 -43.42 -23.21
N LYS A 18 24.20 -42.72 -22.73
CA LYS A 18 25.46 -42.52 -23.46
C LYS A 18 26.49 -43.63 -23.22
N CYS A 19 26.34 -44.46 -22.18
CA CYS A 19 27.20 -45.60 -21.89
C CYS A 19 26.33 -46.82 -21.53
N ASN A 20 26.02 -47.68 -22.52
CA ASN A 20 25.20 -48.90 -22.40
C ASN A 20 25.42 -49.73 -21.10
N LEU A 21 24.75 -49.37 -19.99
CA LEU A 21 24.77 -50.11 -18.73
C LEU A 21 23.38 -50.07 -18.11
N THR A 22 22.72 -51.22 -18.06
CA THR A 22 21.42 -51.46 -17.43
C THR A 22 21.58 -51.95 -15.99
N GLN A 23 21.07 -51.22 -14.99
CA GLN A 23 20.75 -51.77 -13.66
C GLN A 23 19.55 -51.06 -12.99
N SER A 24 18.79 -51.83 -12.21
CA SER A 24 17.49 -51.52 -11.59
C SER A 24 17.62 -51.16 -10.10
N ILE A 25 16.78 -50.24 -9.59
CA ILE A 25 16.77 -49.77 -8.18
C ILE A 25 15.41 -50.05 -7.52
N TYR A 26 15.43 -50.64 -6.32
CA TYR A 26 14.26 -50.82 -5.42
C TYR A 26 14.15 -49.67 -4.41
N CYS A 27 12.92 -49.29 -4.04
CA CYS A 27 12.62 -48.18 -3.13
C CYS A 27 11.98 -48.70 -1.82
N THR A 28 12.44 -48.24 -0.65
CA THR A 28 11.77 -48.49 0.65
C THR A 28 11.40 -47.17 1.35
N LYS A 29 10.20 -47.15 1.96
CA LYS A 29 9.54 -45.98 2.57
C LYS A 29 9.96 -45.78 4.04
N ASN A 30 10.70 -44.70 4.37
CA ASN A 30 10.70 -44.06 5.71
C ASN A 30 11.40 -42.67 5.68
N PRO A 31 10.86 -41.57 6.27
CA PRO A 31 11.37 -40.21 6.02
C PRO A 31 12.34 -39.62 7.07
N TYR A 32 12.93 -40.40 7.98
CA TYR A 32 13.75 -39.85 9.08
C TYR A 32 15.16 -40.43 9.27
N ASN A 33 15.81 -40.91 8.21
CA ASN A 33 17.26 -41.15 8.22
C ASN A 33 17.88 -40.82 6.86
N PRO A 34 19.12 -40.28 6.79
CA PRO A 34 19.80 -40.10 5.52
C PRO A 34 20.12 -41.46 4.90
N CYS A 35 19.77 -41.64 3.62
CA CYS A 35 20.14 -42.83 2.85
C CYS A 35 21.66 -42.95 2.79
N VAL A 36 22.20 -44.04 3.35
CA VAL A 36 23.57 -44.50 3.12
C VAL A 36 23.55 -45.37 1.86
N LEU A 37 24.25 -44.96 0.81
CA LEU A 37 24.58 -45.85 -0.30
C LEU A 37 25.69 -46.79 0.18
N ILE A 38 25.36 -48.08 0.34
CA ILE A 38 26.34 -49.13 0.59
C ILE A 38 26.70 -49.75 -0.75
N ASP A 39 27.95 -49.56 -1.18
CA ASP A 39 28.56 -50.35 -2.24
C ASP A 39 28.89 -51.74 -1.67
N SER A 40 28.28 -52.80 -2.22
CA SER A 40 28.58 -54.19 -1.84
C SER A 40 29.72 -54.80 -2.67
N SER A 41 30.57 -54.00 -3.30
CA SER A 41 31.65 -54.48 -4.16
C SER A 41 32.99 -53.78 -3.98
N CYS A 42 33.41 -53.51 -2.73
CA CYS A 42 34.80 -53.61 -2.29
C CYS A 42 34.90 -53.25 -0.79
N GLY A 43 35.41 -54.16 0.03
CA GLY A 43 35.59 -53.91 1.45
C GLY A 43 36.73 -52.94 1.73
N THR A 44 36.43 -51.72 2.22
CA THR A 44 37.07 -51.02 3.35
C THR A 44 36.54 -49.57 3.46
N LEU A 45 36.13 -49.19 4.67
CA LEU A 45 35.58 -47.88 5.03
C LEU A 45 36.68 -46.80 5.14
N ASN A 46 36.48 -45.64 4.48
CA ASN A 46 36.71 -44.27 4.98
C ASN A 46 36.94 -43.27 3.82
N LYS A 47 35.98 -42.37 3.56
CA LYS A 47 36.14 -40.96 3.11
C LYS A 47 34.78 -40.36 2.68
N THR A 48 34.45 -39.18 3.21
CA THR A 48 33.26 -38.37 2.85
C THR A 48 33.71 -37.20 1.96
N TRP A 49 33.05 -36.95 0.83
CA TRP A 49 33.32 -35.82 -0.08
C TRP A 49 32.26 -34.73 0.05
N TYR A 50 32.67 -33.46 0.04
CA TYR A 50 31.80 -32.29 -0.19
C TYR A 50 32.04 -31.79 -1.62
N CYS A 51 30.98 -31.38 -2.34
CA CYS A 51 31.09 -30.79 -3.67
C CYS A 51 30.48 -29.37 -3.67
N PHE A 52 31.32 -28.38 -3.96
CA PHE A 52 30.94 -27.06 -4.48
C PHE A 52 31.17 -27.10 -6.00
N GLN A 53 30.29 -26.52 -6.81
CA GLN A 53 30.63 -26.33 -8.23
C GLN A 53 30.01 -25.06 -8.85
N GLU A 54 30.89 -24.12 -9.16
CA GLU A 54 30.74 -23.07 -10.18
C GLU A 54 30.98 -23.67 -11.58
N GLN A 55 30.31 -23.11 -12.58
CA GLN A 55 30.42 -23.45 -13.98
C GLN A 55 31.69 -22.88 -14.60
N THR A 56 32.55 -23.71 -15.20
CA THR A 56 33.21 -23.45 -16.49
C THR A 56 33.96 -24.70 -16.96
N HIS A 57 33.91 -24.95 -18.27
CA HIS A 57 34.55 -26.10 -18.92
C HIS A 57 36.05 -25.89 -19.09
N SER A 58 36.86 -26.60 -18.31
CA SER A 58 38.17 -27.14 -18.72
C SER A 58 38.75 -28.03 -17.62
N VAL A 59 38.95 -29.31 -17.89
CA VAL A 59 39.54 -30.27 -16.95
C VAL A 59 41.06 -30.28 -17.12
N CYS A 60 41.78 -29.84 -16.10
CA CYS A 60 43.16 -30.23 -15.85
C CYS A 60 43.26 -30.88 -14.47
N THR A 61 43.59 -32.17 -14.43
CA THR A 61 43.78 -32.96 -13.21
C THR A 61 45.14 -32.74 -12.59
N PHE A 62 45.20 -32.47 -11.28
CA PHE A 62 46.36 -32.74 -10.43
C PHE A 62 45.93 -33.42 -9.13
N SER A 63 46.68 -34.46 -8.75
CA SER A 63 46.50 -35.27 -7.54
C SER A 63 47.48 -34.80 -6.46
N ILE A 64 47.01 -34.55 -5.24
CA ILE A 64 47.88 -34.42 -4.06
C ILE A 64 47.29 -35.24 -2.91
N ASN A 65 48.06 -36.22 -2.47
CA ASN A 65 47.77 -37.09 -1.33
C ASN A 65 48.27 -36.48 -0.02
N ASN A 66 47.54 -36.79 1.06
CA ASN A 66 47.90 -36.74 2.49
C ASN A 66 48.12 -35.36 3.13
N MET A 67 47.27 -35.02 4.11
CA MET A 67 47.73 -34.43 5.38
C MET A 67 46.72 -34.65 6.51
N ASP A 68 47.27 -35.05 7.65
CA ASP A 68 46.61 -35.41 8.91
C ASP A 68 46.18 -34.20 9.76
N SER A 69 45.30 -34.51 10.70
CA SER A 69 44.62 -33.70 11.73
C SER A 69 45.47 -32.73 12.59
N LYS A 70 44.93 -31.53 12.89
CA LYS A 70 44.59 -30.98 14.25
C LYS A 70 44.66 -29.43 14.37
N THR A 71 43.57 -28.83 14.87
CA THR A 71 43.41 -27.54 15.62
C THR A 71 43.45 -26.17 14.86
N PRO A 72 42.76 -25.11 15.39
CA PRO A 72 42.04 -24.09 14.61
C PRO A 72 42.76 -22.74 14.51
N PHE A 73 42.23 -21.92 13.61
CA PHE A 73 42.87 -20.78 12.97
C PHE A 73 42.41 -19.46 13.60
N ILE A 74 43.07 -18.97 14.66
CA ILE A 74 43.15 -17.54 15.01
C ILE A 74 44.55 -17.28 15.61
N ASP A 75 45.13 -16.13 15.22
CA ASP A 75 46.40 -15.50 15.65
C ASP A 75 47.68 -15.82 14.83
N LYS A 76 47.93 -14.99 13.80
CA LYS A 76 49.06 -14.04 13.75
C LYS A 76 49.11 -13.27 12.42
N MET A 77 48.46 -12.11 12.36
CA MET A 77 49.16 -10.90 11.90
C MET A 77 50.19 -10.59 13.01
N THR A 78 51.44 -10.19 12.79
CA THR A 78 51.96 -9.06 11.99
C THR A 78 53.49 -9.14 12.11
N GLU A 79 54.28 -8.73 11.11
CA GLU A 79 55.40 -7.74 11.24
C GLU A 79 56.31 -7.65 9.99
N ALA A 80 56.52 -6.39 9.56
CA ALA A 80 57.63 -5.80 8.78
C ALA A 80 57.88 -6.32 7.34
N SER A 81 58.11 -5.53 6.28
CA SER A 81 58.39 -4.09 6.06
C SER A 81 58.34 -3.78 4.54
N GLN A 82 58.05 -2.54 4.16
CA GLN A 82 57.89 -2.01 2.76
C GLN A 82 59.24 -1.78 2.01
N PRO A 83 59.33 -1.33 0.71
CA PRO A 83 58.30 -0.88 -0.24
C PRO A 83 58.39 -1.43 -1.69
N GLY A 84 57.26 -1.47 -2.41
CA GLY A 84 57.22 -1.61 -3.87
C GLY A 84 55.96 -2.33 -4.37
N PHE A 85 55.01 -1.57 -4.94
CA PHE A 85 53.84 -1.99 -5.73
C PHE A 85 52.99 -3.17 -5.22
N LYS A 86 51.79 -2.87 -4.71
CA LYS A 86 50.68 -3.83 -4.57
C LYS A 86 49.64 -3.55 -5.66
N TYR A 87 49.46 -4.48 -6.58
CA TYR A 87 48.22 -4.62 -7.35
C TYR A 87 47.31 -5.64 -6.68
N ARG A 88 46.01 -5.34 -6.63
CA ARG A 88 44.94 -6.28 -6.29
C ARG A 88 44.73 -7.24 -7.47
N THR A 89 44.28 -8.45 -7.16
CA THR A 89 44.08 -9.59 -8.07
C THR A 89 42.89 -9.46 -9.04
N ASP A 90 42.53 -8.25 -9.45
CA ASP A 90 41.39 -8.00 -10.36
C ASP A 90 41.83 -7.71 -11.81
N ASP A 91 43.14 -7.60 -12.12
CA ASP A 91 43.62 -7.10 -13.42
C ASP A 91 44.00 -8.15 -14.49
N VAL A 92 43.76 -9.45 -14.29
CA VAL A 92 44.13 -10.48 -15.31
C VAL A 92 43.00 -10.78 -16.31
N PHE A 93 41.76 -10.43 -15.99
CA PHE A 93 40.62 -10.66 -16.89
C PHE A 93 40.45 -9.57 -17.96
N ASP A 94 40.90 -8.34 -17.69
CA ASP A 94 40.71 -7.21 -18.59
C ASP A 94 41.71 -7.16 -19.76
N GLU A 95 42.93 -7.73 -19.65
CA GLU A 95 43.90 -7.73 -20.76
C GLU A 95 43.55 -8.73 -21.90
N CYS A 96 42.90 -9.85 -21.57
CA CYS A 96 42.45 -10.82 -22.59
C CYS A 96 41.26 -10.30 -23.41
N PHE A 97 40.36 -9.54 -22.77
CA PHE A 97 39.20 -8.95 -23.45
C PHE A 97 39.61 -7.75 -24.32
N TYR A 98 40.60 -6.96 -23.88
CA TYR A 98 41.14 -5.83 -24.65
C TYR A 98 41.86 -6.28 -25.94
N SER A 99 42.57 -7.41 -25.93
CA SER A 99 43.21 -7.98 -27.13
C SER A 99 42.22 -8.61 -28.12
N TRP A 100 41.12 -9.19 -27.63
CA TRP A 100 40.06 -9.76 -28.47
C TRP A 100 39.27 -8.67 -29.22
N TYR A 101 38.97 -7.55 -28.54
CA TYR A 101 38.23 -6.42 -29.12
C TYR A 101 39.05 -5.62 -30.15
N HIS A 102 40.37 -5.51 -29.99
CA HIS A 102 41.24 -4.79 -30.94
C HIS A 102 41.72 -5.61 -32.16
N GLY A 103 41.62 -6.94 -32.14
CA GLY A 103 41.98 -7.79 -33.28
C GLY A 103 40.99 -7.70 -34.46
N ILE A 104 39.72 -7.41 -34.17
CA ILE A 104 38.64 -7.36 -35.17
C ILE A 104 38.62 -6.01 -35.92
N THR A 105 39.19 -4.95 -35.34
CA THR A 105 39.20 -3.60 -35.96
C THR A 105 40.30 -3.39 -37.00
N ARG A 106 41.10 -4.42 -37.36
CA ARG A 106 42.16 -4.32 -38.40
C ARG A 106 42.14 -5.42 -39.46
N GLY A 107 40.96 -5.97 -39.79
CA GLY A 107 40.72 -6.62 -41.09
C GLY A 107 41.61 -7.82 -41.46
N ARG A 108 41.85 -8.77 -40.54
CA ARG A 108 42.48 -10.06 -40.88
C ARG A 108 41.45 -11.19 -40.83
N LYS A 109 41.52 -12.09 -41.84
CA LYS A 109 40.58 -13.19 -42.05
C LYS A 109 40.81 -14.34 -41.06
N ILE A 110 39.71 -14.98 -40.67
CA ILE A 110 39.59 -16.11 -39.73
C ILE A 110 40.38 -17.37 -40.18
N GLU A 111 40.76 -17.47 -41.45
CA GLU A 111 41.32 -18.68 -42.07
C GLU A 111 42.73 -19.06 -41.58
N ASP A 112 43.44 -18.17 -40.87
CA ASP A 112 44.78 -18.47 -40.34
C ASP A 112 44.78 -19.13 -38.94
N PHE A 113 43.62 -19.22 -38.26
CA PHE A 113 43.55 -19.82 -36.91
C PHE A 113 43.37 -21.35 -36.91
N CYS A 114 43.08 -21.95 -38.07
CA CYS A 114 42.69 -23.36 -38.18
C CYS A 114 43.78 -24.28 -38.78
N LYS A 115 45.07 -24.03 -38.53
CA LYS A 115 46.15 -24.87 -39.09
C LYS A 115 46.71 -25.98 -38.20
N ASN A 116 46.22 -26.16 -36.97
CA ASN A 116 46.85 -27.09 -36.00
C ASN A 116 45.98 -28.24 -35.46
N TYR A 117 44.88 -28.64 -36.10
CA TYR A 117 44.14 -29.84 -35.68
C TYR A 117 43.70 -30.70 -36.87
N GLU A 118 44.16 -31.95 -36.87
CA GLU A 118 43.78 -33.01 -37.83
C GLU A 118 42.33 -33.52 -37.62
N PRO A 119 41.71 -34.16 -38.64
CA PRO A 119 40.26 -34.28 -38.75
C PRO A 119 39.72 -35.60 -38.16
N VAL A 120 38.62 -35.53 -37.40
CA VAL A 120 37.83 -36.71 -37.02
C VAL A 120 36.50 -36.70 -37.79
N SER A 121 36.48 -37.55 -38.81
CA SER A 121 35.36 -38.20 -39.52
C SER A 121 34.04 -37.44 -39.75
N GLU A 122 33.78 -37.21 -41.04
CA GLU A 122 32.45 -37.03 -41.65
C GLU A 122 31.49 -38.16 -41.25
N LYS A 123 30.46 -37.87 -40.44
CA LYS A 123 29.13 -38.54 -40.43
C LYS A 123 28.25 -37.93 -39.34
N CYS A 124 27.70 -36.74 -39.60
CA CYS A 124 26.41 -36.25 -39.07
C CYS A 124 26.17 -34.81 -39.58
N LEU A 125 25.95 -34.67 -40.89
CA LEU A 125 25.30 -33.49 -41.44
C LEU A 125 23.81 -33.83 -41.58
N VAL A 126 23.04 -33.56 -40.51
CA VAL A 126 21.58 -33.40 -40.66
C VAL A 126 21.35 -31.92 -40.91
N LYS A 127 21.00 -31.58 -42.16
CA LYS A 127 20.40 -30.29 -42.49
C LYS A 127 19.03 -30.21 -41.83
N THR A 128 18.86 -29.36 -40.81
CA THR A 128 17.54 -28.95 -40.33
C THR A 128 17.23 -27.56 -40.87
N THR A 129 16.57 -27.52 -42.01
CA THR A 129 15.84 -26.34 -42.51
C THR A 129 14.42 -26.36 -41.95
N GLU A 130 14.26 -26.17 -40.64
CA GLU A 130 12.97 -25.90 -40.01
C GLU A 130 13.13 -24.87 -38.88
N SER A 131 12.17 -23.96 -38.78
CA SER A 131 12.12 -22.83 -37.86
C SER A 131 12.29 -23.24 -36.37
N PRO A 132 12.90 -22.40 -35.50
CA PRO A 132 13.03 -22.65 -34.06
C PRO A 132 11.69 -22.90 -33.34
N CYS A 133 10.55 -22.55 -33.95
CA CYS A 133 9.21 -22.78 -33.39
C CYS A 133 8.76 -24.25 -33.37
N ALA A 134 9.42 -25.16 -34.10
CA ALA A 134 8.97 -26.55 -34.22
C ALA A 134 9.42 -27.49 -33.08
N PHE A 135 10.43 -27.11 -32.29
CA PHE A 135 11.02 -27.98 -31.25
C PHE A 135 10.40 -27.79 -29.84
N ILE A 136 9.77 -26.65 -29.60
CA ILE A 136 9.15 -26.28 -28.32
C ILE A 136 7.98 -27.22 -27.94
N PRO A 137 7.09 -27.63 -28.86
CA PRO A 137 5.97 -28.53 -28.51
C PRO A 137 6.40 -29.93 -28.07
N TYR A 138 7.53 -30.43 -28.58
CA TYR A 138 7.99 -31.80 -28.34
C TYR A 138 8.69 -31.94 -26.98
N PHE A 139 9.47 -30.93 -26.59
CA PHE A 139 10.13 -30.88 -25.28
C PHE A 139 9.12 -30.72 -24.14
N LEU A 140 8.08 -29.89 -24.36
CA LEU A 140 7.05 -29.58 -23.36
C LEU A 140 6.04 -30.70 -23.13
N ASN A 141 5.72 -31.49 -24.15
CA ASN A 141 4.87 -32.69 -23.99
C ASN A 141 5.53 -33.77 -23.13
N MET A 142 6.86 -33.88 -23.19
CA MET A 142 7.60 -34.83 -22.38
C MET A 142 7.61 -34.42 -20.89
N THR A 143 7.73 -33.12 -20.61
CA THR A 143 7.66 -32.55 -19.25
C THR A 143 6.26 -32.65 -18.65
N ALA A 144 5.22 -32.39 -19.44
CA ALA A 144 3.82 -32.51 -19.01
C ALA A 144 3.40 -33.96 -18.69
N SER A 145 3.92 -34.94 -19.44
CA SER A 145 3.66 -36.36 -19.18
C SER A 145 4.37 -36.88 -17.92
N LEU A 146 5.53 -36.30 -17.56
CA LEU A 146 6.25 -36.60 -16.32
C LEU A 146 5.55 -36.00 -15.09
N LEU A 147 5.06 -34.77 -15.18
CA LEU A 147 4.35 -34.09 -14.08
C LEU A 147 3.02 -34.76 -13.72
N LYS A 148 2.27 -35.28 -14.72
CA LYS A 148 1.04 -36.06 -14.51
C LYS A 148 1.25 -37.37 -13.74
N SER A 149 2.45 -37.96 -13.80
CA SER A 149 2.77 -39.22 -13.11
C SER A 149 3.13 -39.04 -11.64
N CYS A 150 3.35 -37.80 -11.18
CA CYS A 150 3.83 -37.48 -9.83
C CYS A 150 2.77 -36.85 -8.90
N GLY A 151 1.50 -36.74 -9.32
CA GLY A 151 0.38 -36.37 -8.45
C GLY A 151 0.46 -34.96 -7.82
N CYS A 152 1.20 -34.02 -8.44
CA CYS A 152 1.21 -32.62 -8.02
C CYS A 152 0.08 -31.87 -8.73
N GLU A 153 -1.05 -31.69 -8.05
CA GLU A 153 -2.12 -30.80 -8.49
C GLU A 153 -1.85 -29.39 -7.96
N HIS A 154 -1.08 -28.60 -8.71
CA HIS A 154 -1.16 -27.15 -8.70
C HIS A 154 -1.39 -26.72 -10.15
N GLU A 155 -2.51 -26.04 -10.41
CA GLU A 155 -2.90 -25.55 -11.73
C GLU A 155 -2.04 -24.35 -12.15
N THR A 156 -0.78 -24.57 -12.51
CA THR A 156 -0.15 -23.74 -13.54
C THR A 156 -0.74 -24.17 -14.88
N PRO A 157 -1.36 -23.27 -15.68
CA PRO A 157 -1.90 -23.64 -16.97
C PRO A 157 -0.79 -24.28 -17.80
N THR A 158 -1.03 -25.50 -18.27
CA THR A 158 -0.10 -26.16 -19.18
C THR A 158 0.10 -25.27 -20.42
N VAL A 159 1.23 -25.36 -21.11
CA VAL A 159 1.43 -24.60 -22.38
C VAL A 159 0.33 -24.90 -23.41
N ALA A 160 -0.31 -26.08 -23.31
CA ALA A 160 -1.49 -26.43 -24.09
C ALA A 160 -2.78 -25.71 -23.66
N GLU A 161 -2.96 -25.42 -22.36
CA GLU A 161 -4.05 -24.60 -21.83
C GLU A 161 -3.81 -23.11 -22.05
N ALA A 162 -2.57 -22.63 -21.86
CA ALA A 162 -2.16 -21.28 -22.24
C ALA A 162 -2.36 -21.06 -23.75
N GLY A 163 -2.02 -22.04 -24.57
CA GLY A 163 -2.31 -22.05 -26.01
C GLY A 163 -3.81 -22.02 -26.32
N LYS A 164 -4.66 -22.71 -25.55
CA LYS A 164 -6.13 -22.66 -25.71
C LYS A 164 -6.76 -21.35 -25.23
N ILE A 165 -6.23 -20.75 -24.16
CA ILE A 165 -6.65 -19.44 -23.65
C ILE A 165 -6.30 -18.36 -24.68
N MET A 166 -5.08 -18.40 -25.23
CA MET A 166 -4.61 -17.44 -26.23
C MET A 166 -5.28 -17.61 -27.61
N ALA A 167 -5.67 -18.82 -28.02
CA ALA A 167 -6.13 -19.14 -29.38
C ALA A 167 -7.58 -18.77 -29.74
N SER A 168 -8.20 -17.80 -29.05
CA SER A 168 -9.60 -17.41 -29.36
C SER A 168 -9.82 -15.92 -29.61
N ARG A 169 -8.78 -15.08 -29.51
CA ARG A 169 -8.93 -13.62 -29.62
C ARG A 169 -7.92 -13.03 -30.57
N LYS A 170 -8.42 -12.61 -31.73
CA LYS A 170 -7.66 -11.85 -32.72
C LYS A 170 -6.90 -10.65 -32.10
N PHE A 171 -7.49 -9.93 -31.14
CA PHE A 171 -6.80 -8.83 -30.45
C PHE A 171 -5.54 -9.30 -29.69
N VAL A 172 -5.60 -10.44 -29.00
CA VAL A 172 -4.46 -10.99 -28.26
C VAL A 172 -3.42 -11.56 -29.23
N GLU A 173 -3.86 -12.23 -30.28
CA GLU A 173 -2.98 -12.70 -31.37
C GLU A 173 -2.26 -11.53 -32.07
N ASP A 174 -3.00 -10.45 -32.37
CA ASP A 174 -2.45 -9.23 -32.97
C ASP A 174 -1.44 -8.56 -32.02
N LEU A 175 -1.70 -8.54 -30.71
CA LEU A 175 -0.73 -8.06 -29.72
C LEU A 175 0.54 -8.90 -29.77
N ILE A 176 0.45 -10.22 -29.57
CA ILE A 176 1.62 -11.12 -29.50
C ILE A 176 2.42 -11.12 -30.82
N SER A 177 1.73 -11.03 -31.96
CA SER A 177 2.38 -11.04 -33.28
C SER A 177 2.96 -9.68 -33.69
N ALA A 178 2.49 -8.58 -33.08
CA ALA A 178 3.03 -7.27 -33.36
C ALA A 178 4.46 -7.15 -32.82
N SER A 179 5.40 -6.76 -33.67
CA SER A 179 6.73 -6.39 -33.22
C SER A 179 6.61 -5.18 -32.28
N PHE A 180 6.99 -5.37 -31.01
CA PHE A 180 7.02 -4.24 -30.09
C PHE A 180 8.09 -3.24 -30.51
N VAL A 181 7.69 -1.99 -30.76
CA VAL A 181 8.60 -0.90 -31.09
C VAL A 181 8.44 0.20 -30.04
N ASP A 182 9.40 0.31 -29.12
CA ASP A 182 9.46 1.46 -28.22
C ASP A 182 10.02 2.68 -28.94
N LEU A 183 9.11 3.50 -29.46
CA LEU A 183 9.42 4.78 -30.09
C LEU A 183 9.76 5.87 -29.07
N HIS A 184 9.58 5.62 -27.77
CA HIS A 184 9.99 6.58 -26.76
C HIS A 184 11.52 6.69 -26.74
N VAL A 185 12.00 7.91 -26.86
CA VAL A 185 13.38 8.27 -26.59
C VAL A 185 13.41 8.79 -25.15
N PRO A 186 14.07 8.06 -24.23
CA PRO A 186 14.24 8.51 -22.86
C PRO A 186 14.77 9.94 -22.79
N LYS A 187 14.19 10.79 -21.92
CA LYS A 187 14.69 12.15 -21.70
C LYS A 187 16.14 12.14 -21.20
N HIS A 188 16.50 11.12 -20.43
CA HIS A 188 17.85 10.84 -19.96
C HIS A 188 18.10 9.33 -19.99
N GLN A 189 19.35 8.88 -19.83
CA GLN A 189 19.71 7.45 -19.87
C GLN A 189 20.43 6.96 -18.60
N LEU A 190 20.36 7.76 -17.52
CA LEU A 190 21.06 7.52 -16.26
C LEU A 190 20.12 7.03 -15.13
N GLY A 191 18.84 6.79 -15.44
CA GLY A 191 17.85 6.32 -14.47
C GLY A 191 18.15 4.91 -13.95
N PRO A 192 17.42 4.46 -12.92
CA PRO A 192 16.24 5.10 -12.35
C PRO A 192 16.54 6.16 -11.27
N ASP A 193 17.79 6.22 -10.78
CA ASP A 193 18.18 7.09 -9.67
C ASP A 193 18.75 8.45 -10.11
N TYR A 194 18.52 8.81 -11.37
CA TYR A 194 18.94 10.11 -11.90
C TYR A 194 18.05 11.24 -11.37
N ILE A 195 18.63 12.40 -11.11
CA ILE A 195 17.91 13.63 -10.79
C ILE A 195 18.07 14.58 -11.97
N ILE A 196 16.98 14.95 -12.61
CA ILE A 196 17.00 15.93 -13.71
C ILE A 196 17.38 17.30 -13.14
N PRO A 197 18.44 17.96 -13.62
CA PRO A 197 18.76 19.32 -13.20
C PRO A 197 17.64 20.27 -13.58
N THR A 198 17.01 20.89 -12.58
CA THR A 198 15.93 21.88 -12.75
C THR A 198 15.92 22.86 -11.58
N THR A 199 15.41 24.06 -11.83
CA THR A 199 15.11 25.09 -10.82
C THR A 199 13.63 25.20 -10.55
N ASP A 200 12.79 24.40 -11.21
CA ASP A 200 11.34 24.45 -11.04
C ASP A 200 10.95 23.87 -9.68
N ASN A 201 10.31 24.67 -8.85
CA ASN A 201 9.90 24.26 -7.50
C ASN A 201 8.59 23.47 -7.46
N ARG A 202 7.80 23.56 -8.55
CA ARG A 202 6.47 22.97 -8.71
C ARG A 202 6.17 22.80 -10.20
N THR A 203 5.32 21.86 -10.57
CA THR A 203 4.88 21.65 -11.96
C THR A 203 3.47 21.05 -12.00
N TRP A 204 2.78 21.23 -13.12
CA TRP A 204 1.48 20.65 -13.47
C TRP A 204 1.58 19.86 -14.79
N ILE A 205 2.78 19.78 -15.34
CA ILE A 205 3.05 19.14 -16.63
C ILE A 205 3.38 17.67 -16.35
N PRO A 206 2.71 16.71 -17.03
CA PRO A 206 2.88 15.28 -16.79
C PRO A 206 4.34 14.80 -16.79
N ASP A 207 5.13 15.28 -17.75
CA ASP A 207 6.53 14.88 -17.96
C ASP A 207 7.54 15.88 -17.36
N GLY A 208 7.05 16.81 -16.52
CA GLY A 208 7.85 17.79 -15.79
C GLY A 208 8.69 17.15 -14.66
N ALA A 209 9.65 17.92 -14.16
CA ALA A 209 10.49 17.55 -13.03
C ALA A 209 10.54 18.73 -12.03
N VAL A 210 10.70 18.43 -10.75
CA VAL A 210 10.83 19.46 -9.70
C VAL A 210 12.20 19.42 -9.04
N GLN A 211 12.64 20.52 -8.48
CA GLN A 211 13.90 20.59 -7.76
C GLN A 211 13.79 19.83 -6.42
N ILE A 212 14.68 18.85 -6.21
CA ILE A 212 14.84 18.20 -4.91
C ILE A 212 15.87 18.99 -4.09
N GLU A 213 15.50 19.39 -2.89
CA GLU A 213 16.41 20.00 -1.93
C GLU A 213 16.92 18.94 -0.95
N VAL A 214 18.16 18.49 -1.17
CA VAL A 214 18.86 17.60 -0.23
C VAL A 214 19.76 18.46 0.66
N PRO A 215 19.59 18.46 1.99
CA PRO A 215 20.47 19.21 2.88
C PRO A 215 21.93 18.75 2.75
N GLU A 216 22.90 19.67 2.85
CA GLU A 216 24.34 19.35 2.72
C GLU A 216 24.82 18.25 3.68
N ASN A 217 24.20 18.18 4.87
CA ASN A 217 24.48 17.17 5.90
C ASN A 217 23.34 16.12 6.01
N CYS A 218 22.70 15.80 4.89
CA CYS A 218 21.67 14.76 4.85
C CYS A 218 22.25 13.42 5.31
N ASP A 219 21.57 12.78 6.25
CA ASP A 219 21.89 11.41 6.65
C ASP A 219 21.69 10.49 5.43
N SER A 220 22.63 9.58 5.19
CA SER A 220 22.64 8.71 4.00
C SER A 220 21.37 7.87 3.86
N ARG A 221 20.68 7.59 4.97
CA ARG A 221 19.38 6.90 4.94
C ARG A 221 18.32 7.68 4.17
N TYR A 222 18.45 9.00 4.05
CA TYR A 222 17.51 9.91 3.41
C TYR A 222 17.97 10.37 2.03
N GLU A 223 19.06 9.83 1.51
CA GLU A 223 19.46 10.10 0.12
C GLU A 223 18.30 9.77 -0.84
N PRO A 224 18.04 10.63 -1.84
CA PRO A 224 17.09 10.35 -2.89
C PRO A 224 17.41 9.03 -3.59
N GLU A 225 16.40 8.20 -3.76
CA GLU A 225 16.46 7.00 -4.59
C GLU A 225 15.11 6.80 -5.26
N SER A 226 15.06 5.99 -6.29
CA SER A 226 13.81 5.61 -6.95
C SER A 226 13.09 4.50 -6.20
N MET A 227 11.77 4.44 -6.36
CA MET A 227 10.98 3.28 -5.91
C MET A 227 11.43 1.97 -6.55
N ILE A 228 12.00 2.02 -7.76
CA ILE A 228 12.51 0.85 -8.48
C ILE A 228 13.75 0.28 -7.76
N SER A 229 14.70 1.15 -7.43
CA SER A 229 15.92 0.76 -6.69
C SER A 229 15.58 0.26 -5.29
N LEU A 230 14.67 0.94 -4.58
CA LEU A 230 14.19 0.46 -3.29
C LEU A 230 13.56 -0.94 -3.39
N PHE A 231 12.67 -1.14 -4.37
CA PHE A 231 11.99 -2.41 -4.58
C PHE A 231 12.98 -3.53 -4.91
N ARG A 232 13.88 -3.33 -5.88
CA ARG A 232 14.92 -4.31 -6.24
C ARG A 232 15.76 -4.70 -5.04
N ARG A 233 16.20 -3.73 -4.24
CA ARG A 233 16.96 -3.98 -3.01
C ARG A 233 16.16 -4.80 -2.00
N ALA A 234 14.86 -4.52 -1.82
CA ALA A 234 14.00 -5.31 -0.94
C ALA A 234 13.88 -6.77 -1.42
N VAL A 235 13.74 -6.98 -2.73
CA VAL A 235 13.69 -8.32 -3.35
C VAL A 235 15.01 -9.07 -3.14
N GLU A 236 16.14 -8.43 -3.41
CA GLU A 236 17.48 -9.00 -3.28
C GLU A 236 17.81 -9.38 -1.83
N ASN A 237 17.40 -8.55 -0.87
CA ASN A 237 17.62 -8.79 0.55
C ASN A 237 16.77 -9.96 1.10
N SER A 238 15.55 -10.13 0.56
CA SER A 238 14.55 -11.04 1.10
C SER A 238 13.86 -11.88 0.00
N PRO A 239 14.60 -12.63 -0.83
CA PRO A 239 14.07 -13.29 -2.02
C PRO A 239 13.11 -14.44 -1.72
N ASN A 240 13.11 -14.97 -0.49
CA ASN A 240 12.29 -16.11 -0.06
C ASN A 240 11.27 -15.75 1.03
N LYS A 241 11.06 -14.46 1.32
CA LYS A 241 10.06 -14.02 2.31
C LYS A 241 8.70 -13.79 1.65
N THR A 242 7.64 -14.12 2.38
CA THR A 242 6.27 -13.84 1.97
C THR A 242 6.04 -12.33 1.94
N ALA A 243 5.81 -11.79 0.74
CA ALA A 243 5.50 -10.38 0.53
C ALA A 243 4.01 -10.09 0.79
N ASP A 244 3.13 -10.98 0.34
CA ASP A 244 1.68 -10.83 0.39
C ASP A 244 0.95 -12.10 0.83
N ARG A 245 -0.24 -11.92 1.42
CA ARG A 245 -1.17 -13.00 1.83
C ARG A 245 -2.62 -12.58 1.55
N ILE A 246 -3.47 -13.54 1.18
CA ILE A 246 -4.93 -13.36 1.02
C ILE A 246 -5.65 -14.30 2.01
N THR A 247 -6.83 -13.92 2.52
CA THR A 247 -7.75 -14.83 3.21
C THR A 247 -8.15 -15.98 2.28
N SER A 248 -7.70 -17.20 2.57
CA SER A 248 -8.12 -18.51 2.03
C SER A 248 -8.64 -18.62 0.56
N PRO A 249 -8.10 -19.54 -0.26
CA PRO A 249 -7.25 -20.65 0.14
C PRO A 249 -5.81 -20.21 0.47
N PRO A 250 -5.06 -20.99 1.28
CA PRO A 250 -3.76 -20.63 1.81
C PRO A 250 -2.66 -20.74 0.74
N ASP A 251 -2.89 -20.17 -0.43
CA ASP A 251 -1.87 -20.04 -1.45
C ASP A 251 -1.06 -18.78 -1.13
N CYS A 252 0.15 -19.00 -0.62
CA CYS A 252 1.17 -17.97 -0.61
C CYS A 252 1.48 -17.65 -2.08
N SER A 253 1.23 -16.42 -2.52
CA SER A 253 1.90 -15.93 -3.73
C SER A 253 3.41 -16.10 -3.53
N PRO A 254 4.15 -16.73 -4.46
CA PRO A 254 5.59 -16.81 -4.35
C PRO A 254 6.20 -15.41 -4.37
N CYS A 255 7.37 -15.34 -3.75
CA CYS A 255 8.10 -14.16 -3.33
C CYS A 255 8.27 -13.05 -4.40
N PHE A 256 8.75 -11.89 -3.94
CA PHE A 256 9.24 -10.76 -4.74
C PHE A 256 9.88 -11.06 -6.13
N PRO A 257 10.60 -12.17 -6.39
CA PRO A 257 11.08 -12.54 -7.72
C PRO A 257 9.98 -12.77 -8.78
N PHE A 258 8.79 -13.28 -8.41
CA PHE A 258 7.67 -13.45 -9.35
C PHE A 258 7.04 -12.11 -9.75
N LEU A 259 7.11 -11.10 -8.85
CA LEU A 259 6.78 -9.69 -9.17
C LEU A 259 7.79 -9.06 -10.13
N ILE A 260 9.05 -9.52 -10.16
CA ILE A 260 10.07 -9.05 -11.11
C ILE A 260 9.85 -9.69 -12.49
N GLU A 261 9.69 -11.02 -12.56
CA GLU A 261 9.52 -11.75 -13.82
C GLU A 261 8.18 -11.50 -14.52
N SER A 262 7.12 -11.15 -13.78
CA SER A 262 5.80 -10.92 -14.37
C SER A 262 5.58 -9.51 -14.94
N TYR A 263 6.50 -8.54 -14.75
CA TYR A 263 6.17 -7.10 -14.88
C TYR A 263 7.07 -6.20 -15.73
N SER A 264 7.38 -6.66 -16.95
CA SER A 264 8.01 -5.82 -17.98
C SER A 264 7.05 -5.16 -18.99
N ASN A 265 5.72 -5.39 -18.93
CA ASN A 265 4.98 -5.56 -20.19
C ASN A 265 3.66 -4.80 -20.42
N GLY A 266 3.29 -3.84 -19.56
CA GLY A 266 2.22 -2.87 -19.90
C GLY A 266 2.50 -2.10 -21.21
N ASN A 267 3.77 -2.08 -21.62
CA ASN A 267 4.27 -1.47 -22.85
C ASN A 267 3.66 -2.10 -24.11
N HIS A 268 3.44 -3.42 -24.12
CA HIS A 268 2.90 -4.11 -25.30
C HIS A 268 1.44 -3.79 -25.55
N LEU A 269 0.69 -3.49 -24.48
CA LEU A 269 -0.67 -2.95 -24.53
C LEU A 269 -0.70 -1.48 -24.98
N GLY A 270 0.46 -0.91 -25.32
CA GLY A 270 0.60 0.43 -25.84
C GLY A 270 0.71 1.49 -24.76
N LEU A 271 1.14 1.18 -23.53
CA LEU A 271 1.42 2.19 -22.52
C LEU A 271 2.50 3.15 -23.03
N ILE A 272 2.13 4.43 -23.16
CA ILE A 272 3.03 5.53 -23.46
C ILE A 272 3.51 6.10 -22.11
N PRO A 273 4.80 6.48 -21.98
CA PRO A 273 5.26 7.18 -20.78
C PRO A 273 4.40 8.41 -20.45
N TYR A 274 4.29 8.71 -19.16
CA TYR A 274 3.50 9.82 -18.63
C TYR A 274 1.99 9.73 -18.92
N HIS A 275 1.47 8.52 -19.17
CA HIS A 275 0.03 8.23 -19.28
C HIS A 275 -0.44 7.33 -18.14
N GLY A 276 -1.73 7.43 -17.82
CA GLY A 276 -2.34 6.68 -16.74
C GLY A 276 -2.44 5.17 -16.99
N VAL A 277 -2.20 4.41 -15.93
CA VAL A 277 -2.68 3.04 -15.73
C VAL A 277 -3.67 3.10 -14.58
N ALA A 278 -4.95 3.15 -14.91
CA ALA A 278 -6.02 3.26 -13.92
C ALA A 278 -6.29 1.91 -13.27
N ILE A 279 -6.60 1.90 -11.96
CA ILE A 279 -6.86 0.66 -11.21
C ILE A 279 -8.18 0.81 -10.44
N LEU A 280 -9.25 0.21 -10.98
CA LEU A 280 -10.60 0.18 -10.41
C LEU A 280 -10.87 -1.20 -9.79
N SER A 281 -10.26 -1.44 -8.64
CA SER A 281 -10.37 -2.71 -7.92
C SER A 281 -10.25 -2.51 -6.42
N SER A 282 -10.83 -3.43 -5.66
CA SER A 282 -10.51 -3.64 -4.24
C SER A 282 -9.03 -4.00 -4.09
N ASN A 283 -8.53 -3.90 -2.86
CA ASN A 283 -7.14 -4.22 -2.56
C ASN A 283 -6.86 -5.70 -2.84
N SER A 284 -5.81 -5.98 -3.60
CA SER A 284 -5.37 -7.33 -3.92
C SER A 284 -3.89 -7.31 -4.35
N PRO A 285 -3.24 -8.48 -4.45
CA PRO A 285 -1.92 -8.56 -5.05
C PRO A 285 -1.91 -7.99 -6.48
N GLU A 286 -2.91 -8.26 -7.31
CA GLU A 286 -3.01 -7.74 -8.67
C GLU A 286 -3.04 -6.20 -8.70
N TRP A 287 -3.70 -5.57 -7.71
CA TRP A 287 -3.67 -4.13 -7.54
C TRP A 287 -2.25 -3.63 -7.29
N LEU A 288 -1.57 -4.20 -6.28
CA LEU A 288 -0.21 -3.81 -5.89
C LEU A 288 0.74 -3.97 -7.06
N ILE A 289 0.64 -5.09 -7.76
CA ILE A 289 1.63 -5.34 -8.79
C ILE A 289 1.39 -4.45 -10.02
N SER A 290 0.13 -4.23 -10.39
CA SER A 290 -0.20 -3.27 -11.46
C SER A 290 0.25 -1.85 -11.14
N TYR A 291 0.18 -1.46 -9.86
CA TYR A 291 0.69 -0.18 -9.38
C TYR A 291 2.19 -0.04 -9.62
N LEU A 292 3.00 -1.03 -9.21
CA LEU A 292 4.45 -1.01 -9.41
C LEU A 292 4.83 -1.10 -10.91
N ALA A 293 4.11 -1.94 -11.66
CA ALA A 293 4.33 -2.11 -13.10
C ALA A 293 4.16 -0.81 -13.88
N ALA A 294 3.11 -0.05 -13.57
CA ALA A 294 2.85 1.25 -14.17
C ALA A 294 4.05 2.18 -13.98
N MET A 295 4.56 2.27 -12.73
CA MET A 295 5.74 3.07 -12.41
C MET A 295 6.98 2.62 -13.19
N PHE A 296 7.26 1.31 -13.23
CA PHE A 296 8.46 0.77 -13.86
C PHE A 296 8.44 0.98 -15.39
N CYS A 297 7.25 1.03 -15.97
CA CYS A 297 7.03 1.32 -17.38
C CYS A 297 7.01 2.83 -17.70
N GLY A 298 7.22 3.71 -16.70
CA GLY A 298 7.16 5.16 -16.84
C GLY A 298 5.76 5.74 -16.99
N GLY A 299 4.72 4.95 -16.70
CA GLY A 299 3.34 5.40 -16.63
C GLY A 299 2.95 5.84 -15.21
N PHE A 300 1.73 6.35 -15.08
CA PHE A 300 1.19 6.77 -13.78
C PHE A 300 0.15 5.78 -13.26
N PRO A 301 0.42 5.02 -12.19
CA PRO A 301 -0.66 4.35 -11.50
C PRO A 301 -1.65 5.39 -10.98
N ALA A 302 -2.94 5.13 -11.22
CA ALA A 302 -4.03 5.98 -10.77
C ALA A 302 -5.15 5.11 -10.16
N GLY A 303 -5.17 5.02 -8.84
CA GLY A 303 -6.20 4.26 -8.13
C GLY A 303 -7.58 4.93 -8.23
N ILE A 304 -8.62 4.14 -8.47
CA ILE A 304 -10.02 4.58 -8.48
C ILE A 304 -10.80 3.77 -7.45
N TYR A 305 -11.53 4.46 -6.57
CA TYR A 305 -12.43 3.80 -5.62
C TYR A 305 -13.50 2.99 -6.38
N THR A 306 -13.72 1.74 -5.96
CA THR A 306 -14.76 0.86 -6.54
C THR A 306 -16.18 1.42 -6.41
N THR A 307 -16.38 2.31 -5.45
CA THR A 307 -17.62 3.04 -5.17
C THR A 307 -17.82 4.29 -6.02
N ASN A 308 -16.82 4.71 -6.81
CA ASN A 308 -16.96 5.87 -7.69
C ASN A 308 -18.03 5.64 -8.76
N SER A 309 -18.73 6.72 -9.13
CA SER A 309 -19.70 6.75 -10.21
C SER A 309 -19.01 6.60 -11.58
N PRO A 310 -19.75 6.21 -12.64
CA PRO A 310 -19.22 6.21 -14.00
C PRO A 310 -18.56 7.54 -14.39
N ASP A 311 -19.18 8.69 -14.09
CA ASP A 311 -18.64 10.01 -14.41
C ASP A 311 -17.31 10.30 -13.70
N ALA A 312 -17.20 9.89 -12.43
CA ALA A 312 -15.96 10.04 -11.68
C ALA A 312 -14.85 9.13 -12.25
N CYS A 313 -15.18 7.91 -12.68
CA CYS A 313 -14.25 7.05 -13.38
C CYS A 313 -13.80 7.67 -14.72
N TYR A 314 -14.75 8.15 -15.54
CA TYR A 314 -14.48 8.84 -16.80
C TYR A 314 -13.52 10.01 -16.61
N HIS A 315 -13.77 10.87 -15.61
CA HIS A 315 -12.92 12.00 -15.30
C HIS A 315 -11.47 11.56 -15.02
N VAL A 316 -11.26 10.58 -14.16
CA VAL A 316 -9.91 10.07 -13.83
C VAL A 316 -9.20 9.51 -15.07
N LEU A 317 -9.90 8.70 -15.86
CA LEU A 317 -9.35 8.11 -17.09
C LEU A 317 -8.96 9.17 -18.13
N ASN A 318 -9.82 10.18 -18.32
CA ASN A 318 -9.58 11.25 -19.26
C ASN A 318 -8.44 12.18 -18.79
N ASP A 319 -8.48 12.60 -17.52
CA ASP A 319 -7.53 13.53 -16.93
C ASP A 319 -6.11 12.95 -16.90
N SER A 320 -5.96 11.69 -16.50
CA SER A 320 -4.67 10.95 -16.55
C SER A 320 -4.27 10.52 -17.96
N SER A 321 -5.12 10.74 -18.97
CA SER A 321 -4.92 10.26 -20.33
C SER A 321 -4.62 8.74 -20.35
N ALA A 322 -5.38 7.98 -19.56
CA ALA A 322 -5.10 6.58 -19.29
C ALA A 322 -5.05 5.75 -20.58
N ASN A 323 -3.99 4.94 -20.72
CA ASN A 323 -3.89 3.95 -21.80
C ASN A 323 -4.44 2.58 -21.41
N ILE A 324 -4.41 2.27 -20.11
CA ILE A 324 -4.82 0.98 -19.58
C ILE A 324 -5.70 1.22 -18.36
N ILE A 325 -6.76 0.42 -18.21
CA ILE A 325 -7.49 0.32 -16.95
C ILE A 325 -7.64 -1.13 -16.52
N LEU A 326 -7.36 -1.38 -15.26
CA LEU A 326 -7.68 -2.62 -14.59
C LEU A 326 -9.03 -2.50 -13.90
N VAL A 327 -9.88 -3.51 -14.09
CA VAL A 327 -11.20 -3.60 -13.46
C VAL A 327 -11.32 -4.92 -12.72
N GLU A 328 -11.86 -4.88 -11.50
CA GLU A 328 -11.94 -6.08 -10.66
C GLU A 328 -12.76 -7.20 -11.28
N ASN A 329 -13.91 -6.87 -11.86
CA ASN A 329 -14.91 -7.84 -12.29
C ASN A 329 -15.85 -7.24 -13.35
N GLU A 330 -16.82 -8.04 -13.80
CA GLU A 330 -17.79 -7.67 -14.83
C GLU A 330 -18.59 -6.39 -14.51
N PHE A 331 -18.97 -6.19 -13.24
CA PHE A 331 -19.70 -5.01 -12.81
C PHE A 331 -18.88 -3.72 -12.98
N GLN A 332 -17.60 -3.76 -12.62
CA GLN A 332 -16.70 -2.62 -12.84
C GLN A 332 -16.38 -2.44 -14.34
N LEU A 333 -16.32 -3.53 -15.11
CA LEU A 333 -16.15 -3.46 -16.56
C LEU A 333 -17.32 -2.72 -17.24
N GLU A 334 -18.57 -3.09 -16.96
CA GLU A 334 -19.77 -2.44 -17.51
C GLU A 334 -19.78 -0.93 -17.26
N LYS A 335 -19.32 -0.50 -16.09
CA LYS A 335 -19.17 0.93 -15.73
C LYS A 335 -18.28 1.68 -16.72
N ILE A 336 -17.13 1.10 -17.08
CA ILE A 336 -16.18 1.71 -18.01
C ILE A 336 -16.70 1.68 -19.44
N GLN A 337 -17.35 0.59 -19.83
CA GLN A 337 -17.87 0.43 -21.20
C GLN A 337 -18.92 1.47 -21.57
N ALA A 338 -19.71 1.94 -20.61
CA ALA A 338 -20.73 2.96 -20.82
C ALA A 338 -20.19 4.24 -21.49
N PHE A 339 -18.91 4.56 -21.30
CA PHE A 339 -18.26 5.74 -21.87
C PHE A 339 -16.92 5.44 -22.58
N GLN A 340 -16.56 4.18 -22.79
CA GLN A 340 -15.29 3.78 -23.38
C GLN A 340 -15.00 4.48 -24.72
N ASN A 341 -16.02 4.66 -25.56
CA ASN A 341 -15.89 5.34 -26.86
C ASN A 341 -15.49 6.83 -26.75
N GLN A 342 -15.60 7.41 -25.56
CA GLN A 342 -15.22 8.80 -25.26
C GLN A 342 -13.78 8.91 -24.73
N LEU A 343 -13.05 7.80 -24.60
CA LEU A 343 -11.69 7.74 -24.08
C LEU A 343 -10.69 7.41 -25.21
N PRO A 344 -10.25 8.40 -26.00
CA PRO A 344 -9.42 8.16 -27.19
C PRO A 344 -8.03 7.57 -26.87
N ASN A 345 -7.56 7.76 -25.64
CA ASN A 345 -6.27 7.23 -25.19
C ASN A 345 -6.35 5.81 -24.65
N LEU A 346 -7.54 5.29 -24.32
CA LEU A 346 -7.69 3.98 -23.70
C LEU A 346 -7.50 2.86 -24.73
N LYS A 347 -6.45 2.07 -24.57
CA LYS A 347 -6.04 1.01 -25.51
C LYS A 347 -6.42 -0.38 -25.05
N ALA A 348 -6.41 -0.63 -23.74
CA ALA A 348 -6.69 -1.95 -23.18
C ALA A 348 -7.45 -1.84 -21.86
N ILE A 349 -8.34 -2.81 -21.62
CA ILE A 349 -8.99 -3.04 -20.34
C ILE A 349 -8.55 -4.42 -19.84
N VAL A 350 -8.05 -4.51 -18.62
CA VAL A 350 -7.65 -5.76 -17.98
C VAL A 350 -8.66 -6.12 -16.92
N GLN A 351 -9.34 -7.24 -17.08
CA GLN A 351 -10.27 -7.77 -16.09
C GLN A 351 -9.54 -8.74 -15.16
N ILE A 352 -9.55 -8.44 -13.85
CA ILE A 352 -8.86 -9.25 -12.84
C ILE A 352 -9.61 -10.57 -12.63
N ASN A 353 -10.90 -10.49 -12.28
CA ASN A 353 -11.76 -11.63 -12.03
C ASN A 353 -12.73 -11.83 -13.20
N GLY A 354 -12.47 -12.87 -13.98
CA GLY A 354 -13.34 -13.32 -15.08
C GLY A 354 -12.69 -13.19 -16.45
N GLN A 355 -13.49 -13.50 -17.47
CA GLN A 355 -13.08 -13.46 -18.87
C GLN A 355 -14.16 -12.75 -19.67
N SER A 356 -13.75 -12.00 -20.71
CA SER A 356 -14.70 -11.20 -21.47
C SER A 356 -14.42 -11.16 -22.96
N ASN A 357 -15.35 -11.65 -23.79
CA ASN A 357 -15.18 -11.76 -25.25
C ASN A 357 -15.28 -10.42 -26.00
N ARG A 358 -15.38 -9.31 -25.27
CA ARG A 358 -15.42 -7.97 -25.84
C ARG A 358 -14.06 -7.64 -26.45
N THR A 359 -14.09 -6.82 -27.50
CA THR A 359 -12.90 -6.23 -28.10
C THR A 359 -12.10 -5.49 -27.03
N ASN A 360 -10.76 -5.50 -27.12
CA ASN A 360 -9.81 -4.79 -26.26
C ASN A 360 -9.90 -5.06 -24.73
N VAL A 361 -10.63 -6.10 -24.32
CA VAL A 361 -10.65 -6.60 -22.94
C VAL A 361 -9.85 -7.90 -22.86
N ILE A 362 -8.88 -7.95 -21.97
CA ILE A 362 -8.09 -9.15 -21.66
C ILE A 362 -8.25 -9.55 -20.21
N SER A 363 -8.10 -10.84 -19.91
CA SER A 363 -8.04 -11.33 -18.54
C SER A 363 -6.66 -11.08 -17.92
N TRP A 364 -6.59 -11.14 -16.60
CA TRP A 364 -5.33 -11.11 -15.87
C TRP A 364 -4.35 -12.19 -16.33
N GLN A 365 -4.84 -13.43 -16.54
CA GLN A 365 -4.00 -14.54 -16.98
C GLN A 365 -3.45 -14.31 -18.40
N GLU A 366 -4.25 -13.74 -19.31
CA GLU A 366 -3.79 -13.35 -20.64
C GLU A 366 -2.68 -12.29 -20.57
N LEU A 367 -2.82 -11.29 -19.69
CA LEU A 367 -1.78 -10.28 -19.47
C LEU A 367 -0.47 -10.90 -19.00
N LEU A 368 -0.52 -11.83 -18.04
CA LEU A 368 0.68 -12.51 -17.54
C LEU A 368 1.38 -13.33 -18.64
N LEU A 369 0.61 -14.01 -19.48
CA LEU A 369 1.16 -14.79 -20.61
C LEU A 369 1.81 -13.89 -21.67
N ILE A 370 1.18 -12.76 -22.01
CA ILE A 370 1.79 -11.75 -22.89
C ILE A 370 3.11 -11.29 -22.28
N GLY A 371 3.13 -11.07 -20.97
CA GLY A 371 4.33 -10.64 -20.26
C GLY A 371 5.48 -11.65 -20.38
N GLN A 372 5.22 -12.93 -20.16
CA GLN A 372 6.24 -13.99 -20.24
C GLN A 372 6.88 -14.15 -21.64
N SER A 373 6.23 -13.64 -22.69
CA SER A 373 6.74 -13.72 -24.06
C SER A 373 7.74 -12.62 -24.42
N LEU A 374 7.93 -11.61 -23.57
CA LEU A 374 8.70 -10.41 -23.87
C LEU A 374 10.07 -10.38 -23.19
N SER A 375 11.01 -9.65 -23.81
CA SER A 375 12.37 -9.46 -23.29
C SER A 375 12.41 -8.32 -22.27
N ASP A 376 13.15 -8.55 -21.18
CA ASP A 376 13.44 -7.54 -20.15
C ASP A 376 14.22 -6.33 -20.66
N GLU A 377 14.86 -6.43 -21.84
CA GLU A 377 15.59 -5.32 -22.45
C GLU A 377 14.69 -4.09 -22.69
N ILE A 378 13.42 -4.32 -23.04
CA ILE A 378 12.41 -3.28 -23.24
C ILE A 378 12.18 -2.49 -21.96
N LEU A 379 11.90 -3.20 -20.86
CA LEU A 379 11.67 -2.60 -19.56
C LEU A 379 12.91 -1.86 -19.07
N ASN A 380 14.09 -2.49 -19.18
CA ASN A 380 15.34 -1.89 -18.76
C ASN A 380 15.65 -0.59 -19.53
N LYS A 381 15.31 -0.52 -20.83
CA LYS A 381 15.41 0.74 -21.60
C LYS A 381 14.52 1.83 -21.02
N ARG A 382 13.29 1.52 -20.60
CA ARG A 382 12.38 2.49 -19.97
C ARG A 382 12.86 2.94 -18.61
N ILE A 383 13.30 2.01 -17.77
CA ILE A 383 13.82 2.30 -16.42
C ILE A 383 15.01 3.28 -16.48
N LYS A 384 15.90 3.14 -17.47
CA LYS A 384 17.01 4.10 -17.69
C LYS A 384 16.54 5.53 -17.99
N GLY A 385 15.29 5.68 -18.43
CA GLY A 385 14.62 6.94 -18.73
C GLY A 385 13.83 7.57 -17.60
N LEU A 386 13.83 6.98 -16.40
CA LEU A 386 13.09 7.48 -15.23
C LEU A 386 13.99 8.25 -14.27
N ALA A 387 13.52 9.39 -13.78
CA ALA A 387 14.22 10.20 -12.80
C ALA A 387 13.44 10.31 -11.49
N ILE A 388 14.19 10.44 -10.40
CA ILE A 388 13.65 10.49 -9.04
C ILE A 388 12.70 11.69 -8.85
N ASN A 389 13.00 12.81 -9.51
CA ASN A 389 12.27 14.06 -9.39
C ASN A 389 11.18 14.28 -10.46
N GLN A 390 10.82 13.24 -11.21
CA GLN A 390 9.66 13.23 -12.10
C GLN A 390 8.46 12.57 -11.44
N CYS A 391 7.26 12.91 -11.93
CA CYS A 391 6.02 12.28 -11.48
C CYS A 391 6.06 10.78 -11.75
N CYS A 392 5.69 9.98 -10.76
CA CYS A 392 5.58 8.52 -10.87
C CYS A 392 4.26 7.98 -10.32
N ASN A 393 3.43 8.80 -9.69
CA ASN A 393 2.15 8.38 -9.12
C ASN A 393 1.12 9.52 -9.19
N LEU A 394 -0.15 9.15 -9.45
CA LEU A 394 -1.28 10.07 -9.38
C LEU A 394 -2.25 9.63 -8.29
N VAL A 395 -2.44 10.49 -7.28
CA VAL A 395 -3.50 10.32 -6.28
C VAL A 395 -4.65 11.24 -6.61
N TYR A 396 -5.84 10.69 -6.89
CA TYR A 396 -7.02 11.52 -7.15
C TYR A 396 -7.75 11.87 -5.85
N THR A 397 -7.84 13.16 -5.55
CA THR A 397 -8.51 13.64 -4.34
C THR A 397 -9.86 14.26 -4.66
N SER A 398 -10.91 13.81 -3.98
CA SER A 398 -12.19 14.51 -4.00
C SER A 398 -12.11 15.69 -3.02
N GLY A 399 -11.84 16.89 -3.53
CA GLY A 399 -11.97 18.12 -2.75
C GLY A 399 -13.42 18.39 -2.31
N THR A 400 -13.64 19.47 -1.55
CA THR A 400 -14.98 19.89 -1.10
C THR A 400 -15.89 20.38 -2.23
N THR A 401 -15.32 20.73 -3.39
CA THR A 401 -16.03 21.28 -4.57
C THR A 401 -15.40 20.77 -5.88
N GLY A 402 -16.16 20.05 -6.71
CA GLY A 402 -15.76 19.71 -8.09
C GLY A 402 -15.24 18.30 -8.33
N ASN A 403 -14.76 18.06 -9.56
CA ASN A 403 -14.18 16.78 -9.98
C ASN A 403 -12.87 16.48 -9.21
N PRO A 404 -12.52 15.19 -9.01
CA PRO A 404 -11.29 14.82 -8.33
C PRO A 404 -10.04 15.39 -9.02
N LYS A 405 -9.06 15.86 -8.25
CA LYS A 405 -7.82 16.44 -8.79
C LYS A 405 -6.69 15.41 -8.75
N GLY A 406 -5.92 15.28 -9.82
CA GLY A 406 -4.73 14.42 -9.86
C GLY A 406 -3.55 15.08 -9.14
N VAL A 407 -3.26 14.65 -7.91
CA VAL A 407 -2.04 15.02 -7.17
C VAL A 407 -0.85 14.27 -7.75
N MET A 408 0.13 15.02 -8.30
CA MET A 408 1.34 14.45 -8.90
C MET A 408 2.42 14.24 -7.84
N LEU A 409 2.82 12.98 -7.66
CA LEU A 409 3.85 12.59 -6.70
C LEU A 409 5.06 12.02 -7.43
N SER A 410 6.25 12.53 -7.11
CA SER A 410 7.53 12.03 -7.59
C SER A 410 8.01 10.81 -6.81
N HIS A 411 9.03 10.11 -7.31
CA HIS A 411 9.67 9.05 -6.53
C HIS A 411 10.26 9.61 -5.23
N ASP A 412 10.85 10.81 -5.28
CA ASP A 412 11.39 11.46 -4.08
C ASP A 412 10.33 11.69 -3.02
N ASN A 413 9.15 12.17 -3.43
CA ASN A 413 8.03 12.41 -2.51
C ASN A 413 7.68 11.14 -1.74
N LEU A 414 7.50 10.03 -2.47
CA LEU A 414 7.14 8.74 -1.89
C LEU A 414 8.23 8.22 -0.94
N ILE A 415 9.48 8.25 -1.39
CA ILE A 415 10.65 7.70 -0.68
C ILE A 415 10.98 8.51 0.57
N SER A 416 11.00 9.85 0.44
CA SER A 416 11.18 10.78 1.57
C SER A 416 10.13 10.50 2.64
N MET A 417 8.85 10.42 2.27
CA MET A 417 7.76 10.17 3.19
C MET A 417 7.91 8.85 3.95
N ILE A 418 8.14 7.71 3.26
CA ILE A 418 8.27 6.42 3.94
C ILE A 418 9.52 6.32 4.81
N LYS A 419 10.62 6.98 4.45
CA LYS A 419 11.85 7.01 5.24
C LYS A 419 11.65 7.83 6.51
N THR A 420 11.06 9.02 6.43
CA THR A 420 10.72 9.84 7.59
C THR A 420 9.75 9.08 8.51
N MET A 421 8.71 8.47 7.94
CA MET A 421 7.75 7.68 8.71
C MET A 421 8.41 6.48 9.41
N CYS A 422 9.27 5.75 8.71
CA CYS A 422 9.96 4.58 9.27
C CYS A 422 10.99 4.95 10.35
N TYR A 423 11.77 6.01 10.15
CA TYR A 423 12.94 6.30 10.97
C TYR A 423 12.73 7.41 12.01
N GLU A 424 11.77 8.31 11.81
CA GLU A 424 11.51 9.43 12.73
C GLU A 424 10.19 9.24 13.48
N PHE A 425 9.10 8.91 12.77
CA PHE A 425 7.78 8.84 13.40
C PHE A 425 7.58 7.53 14.16
N TRP A 426 7.71 6.41 13.46
CA TRP A 426 7.15 5.15 13.93
C TRP A 426 8.21 4.12 14.33
N HIS A 427 9.47 4.33 13.94
CA HIS A 427 10.56 3.40 14.23
C HIS A 427 10.20 1.96 13.83
N THR A 428 9.59 1.83 12.66
CA THR A 428 8.96 0.57 12.20
C THR A 428 10.05 -0.50 11.99
N PRO A 429 9.97 -1.65 12.69
CA PRO A 429 10.96 -2.71 12.51
C PRO A 429 10.79 -3.38 11.15
N LYS A 430 11.86 -4.01 10.66
CA LYS A 430 11.78 -4.89 9.49
C LYS A 430 10.91 -6.11 9.78
N PHE A 431 10.37 -6.70 8.70
CA PHE A 431 9.64 -7.97 8.71
C PHE A 431 8.35 -7.92 9.55
N GLY A 432 7.68 -6.78 9.54
CA GLY A 432 6.37 -6.64 10.14
C GLY A 432 5.28 -7.32 9.32
N ILE A 433 4.06 -7.28 9.85
CA ILE A 433 2.82 -7.65 9.18
C ILE A 433 1.87 -6.46 9.28
N THR A 434 1.23 -6.10 8.17
CA THR A 434 0.11 -5.14 8.10
C THR A 434 -1.09 -5.76 7.42
N VAL A 435 -2.27 -5.19 7.65
CA VAL A 435 -3.51 -5.60 6.99
C VAL A 435 -3.98 -4.48 6.07
N SER A 436 -4.10 -4.79 4.78
CA SER A 436 -4.59 -3.88 3.76
C SER A 436 -6.09 -4.05 3.56
N TYR A 437 -6.86 -3.10 4.12
CA TYR A 437 -8.32 -3.07 4.05
C TYR A 437 -8.87 -1.66 3.70
N LEU A 438 -8.07 -0.61 3.91
CA LEU A 438 -8.38 0.74 3.46
C LEU A 438 -8.07 0.85 1.96
N PRO A 439 -8.90 1.53 1.15
CA PRO A 439 -8.70 1.53 -0.30
C PRO A 439 -7.31 2.04 -0.69
N LEU A 440 -6.55 1.26 -1.46
CA LEU A 440 -5.21 1.65 -1.93
C LEU A 440 -5.22 2.85 -2.91
N SER A 441 -6.40 3.25 -3.38
CA SER A 441 -6.58 4.53 -4.09
C SER A 441 -6.36 5.76 -3.19
N HIS A 442 -6.34 5.59 -1.87
CA HIS A 442 -6.07 6.65 -0.91
C HIS A 442 -4.60 6.62 -0.46
N VAL A 443 -3.95 7.79 -0.45
CA VAL A 443 -2.51 7.92 -0.14
C VAL A 443 -2.09 7.27 1.18
N ALA A 444 -2.90 7.39 2.24
CA ALA A 444 -2.54 6.85 3.55
C ALA A 444 -2.39 5.31 3.53
N ALA A 445 -3.33 4.61 2.89
CA ALA A 445 -3.24 3.16 2.74
C ALA A 445 -2.10 2.79 1.80
N LEU A 446 -1.94 3.51 0.69
CA LEU A 446 -0.86 3.29 -0.27
C LEU A 446 0.54 3.37 0.36
N ILE A 447 0.80 4.43 1.13
CA ILE A 447 2.08 4.65 1.80
C ILE A 447 2.35 3.56 2.84
N VAL A 448 1.36 3.20 3.67
CA VAL A 448 1.57 2.27 4.78
C VAL A 448 1.55 0.81 4.32
N ASP A 449 0.55 0.43 3.54
CA ASP A 449 0.32 -0.96 3.17
C ASP A 449 1.28 -1.42 2.08
N VAL A 450 1.66 -0.54 1.15
CA VAL A 450 2.51 -0.92 0.01
C VAL A 450 3.93 -0.41 0.21
N LEU A 451 4.13 0.90 0.29
CA LEU A 451 5.48 1.47 0.17
C LEU A 451 6.34 1.26 1.43
N LEU A 452 5.78 1.48 2.62
CA LEU A 452 6.45 1.18 3.89
C LEU A 452 6.70 -0.32 4.04
N ALA A 453 5.79 -1.16 3.55
CA ALA A 453 5.97 -2.60 3.58
C ALA A 453 7.15 -3.04 2.71
N ILE A 454 7.35 -2.43 1.54
CA ILE A 454 8.54 -2.66 0.70
C ILE A 454 9.80 -2.20 1.44
N LEU A 455 9.83 -0.99 2.01
CA LEU A 455 11.01 -0.47 2.73
C LEU A 455 11.41 -1.34 3.92
N THR A 456 10.42 -1.85 4.65
CA THR A 456 10.64 -2.66 5.86
C THR A 456 10.67 -4.16 5.57
N GLU A 457 10.52 -4.58 4.31
CA GLU A 457 10.44 -5.98 3.89
C GLU A 457 9.34 -6.72 4.69
N SER A 458 8.22 -6.04 4.95
CA SER A 458 7.06 -6.54 5.69
C SER A 458 6.14 -7.37 4.80
N THR A 459 5.31 -8.21 5.42
CA THR A 459 4.22 -8.92 4.75
C THR A 459 2.94 -8.08 4.77
N VAL A 460 2.28 -7.97 3.61
CA VAL A 460 0.98 -7.34 3.44
C VAL A 460 -0.10 -8.40 3.42
N TYR A 461 -1.03 -8.33 4.36
CA TYR A 461 -2.20 -9.20 4.38
C TYR A 461 -3.39 -8.47 3.73
N PHE A 462 -3.82 -8.89 2.55
CA PHE A 462 -4.99 -8.35 1.87
C PHE A 462 -6.26 -8.89 2.52
N ALA A 463 -7.02 -7.99 3.15
CA ALA A 463 -8.26 -8.32 3.85
C ALA A 463 -9.39 -8.70 2.88
N ASN A 464 -10.41 -9.37 3.40
CA ASN A 464 -11.62 -9.64 2.63
C ASN A 464 -12.24 -8.31 2.09
N PRO A 465 -12.78 -8.27 0.85
CA PRO A 465 -13.49 -7.09 0.34
C PRO A 465 -14.64 -6.58 1.24
N ASN A 466 -15.18 -7.41 2.12
CA ASN A 466 -16.20 -7.04 3.11
C ASN A 466 -15.62 -6.49 4.44
N ALA A 467 -14.30 -6.39 4.61
CA ALA A 467 -13.66 -5.90 5.84
C ALA A 467 -14.21 -4.54 6.30
N LEU A 468 -14.40 -3.59 5.36
CA LEU A 468 -14.98 -2.28 5.66
C LEU A 468 -16.47 -2.34 6.05
N LYS A 469 -17.18 -3.42 5.71
CA LYS A 469 -18.60 -3.64 6.03
C LYS A 469 -18.82 -4.20 7.43
N GLY A 470 -17.79 -4.73 8.08
CA GLY A 470 -17.90 -5.25 9.45
C GLY A 470 -16.88 -6.32 9.81
N ASP A 471 -16.26 -6.96 8.82
CA ASP A 471 -15.54 -8.23 9.01
C ASP A 471 -14.05 -8.06 9.32
N VAL A 472 -13.56 -6.81 9.42
CA VAL A 472 -12.12 -6.51 9.64
C VAL A 472 -11.52 -7.24 10.85
N ILE A 473 -12.31 -7.53 11.90
CA ILE A 473 -11.80 -8.21 13.09
C ILE A 473 -11.36 -9.66 12.77
N GLU A 474 -12.07 -10.34 11.87
CA GLU A 474 -11.73 -11.72 11.48
C GLU A 474 -10.39 -11.74 10.74
N ASP A 475 -10.20 -10.81 9.80
CA ASP A 475 -8.91 -10.61 9.11
C ASP A 475 -7.78 -10.32 10.11
N LEU A 476 -8.04 -9.50 11.13
CA LEU A 476 -7.03 -9.15 12.15
C LEU A 476 -6.64 -10.35 13.01
N ILE A 477 -7.59 -11.20 13.38
CA ILE A 477 -7.33 -12.42 14.16
C ILE A 477 -6.45 -13.39 13.37
N GLU A 478 -6.66 -13.49 12.06
CA GLU A 478 -5.86 -14.34 11.19
C GLU A 478 -4.47 -13.75 10.94
N ALA A 479 -4.41 -12.47 10.53
CA ALA A 479 -3.20 -11.80 10.11
C ALA A 479 -2.24 -11.47 11.26
N LYS A 480 -2.78 -11.15 12.45
CA LYS A 480 -2.04 -10.72 13.65
C LYS A 480 -1.02 -9.61 13.34
N PRO A 481 -1.49 -8.44 12.87
CA PRO A 481 -0.60 -7.38 12.43
C PRO A 481 0.36 -6.90 13.52
N THR A 482 1.55 -6.49 13.11
CA THR A 482 2.55 -5.87 14.00
C THR A 482 2.43 -4.36 14.05
N TYR A 483 1.85 -3.75 13.01
CA TYR A 483 1.45 -2.36 12.96
C TYR A 483 0.10 -2.26 12.24
N PHE A 484 -0.73 -1.29 12.64
CA PHE A 484 -2.08 -1.16 12.11
C PHE A 484 -2.48 0.30 11.91
N LEU A 485 -2.84 0.64 10.67
CA LEU A 485 -3.42 1.93 10.31
C LEU A 485 -4.95 1.86 10.36
N GLY A 486 -5.55 2.76 11.12
CA GLY A 486 -6.98 2.93 11.26
C GLY A 486 -7.46 4.35 11.00
N VAL A 487 -8.72 4.46 10.62
CA VAL A 487 -9.47 5.73 10.66
C VAL A 487 -10.33 5.78 11.93
N PRO A 488 -10.78 6.96 12.40
CA PRO A 488 -11.53 7.06 13.66
C PRO A 488 -12.69 6.08 13.79
N ARG A 489 -13.44 5.87 12.71
CA ARG A 489 -14.59 4.96 12.70
C ARG A 489 -14.24 3.50 13.01
N VAL A 490 -13.05 3.05 12.63
CA VAL A 490 -12.56 1.69 12.92
C VAL A 490 -12.30 1.55 14.42
N TYR A 491 -11.65 2.54 15.01
CA TYR A 491 -11.38 2.57 16.46
C TYR A 491 -12.65 2.76 17.30
N GLU A 492 -13.65 3.50 16.83
CA GLU A 492 -14.98 3.57 17.45
C GLU A 492 -15.67 2.21 17.46
N LYS A 493 -15.67 1.48 16.33
CA LYS A 493 -16.22 0.12 16.26
C LYS A 493 -15.46 -0.83 17.19
N LEU A 494 -14.14 -0.70 17.28
CA LEU A 494 -13.30 -1.48 18.20
C LEU A 494 -13.65 -1.21 19.67
N LYS A 495 -13.87 0.06 20.03
CA LYS A 495 -14.34 0.45 21.37
C LYS A 495 -15.65 -0.29 21.69
N VAL A 496 -16.64 -0.24 20.81
CA VAL A 496 -17.93 -0.92 21.01
C VAL A 496 -17.74 -2.43 21.19
N LYS A 497 -16.87 -3.06 20.39
CA LYS A 497 -16.58 -4.50 20.53
C LYS A 497 -15.98 -4.83 21.90
N LEU A 498 -15.01 -4.04 22.37
CA LEU A 498 -14.39 -4.22 23.68
C LEU A 498 -15.39 -4.01 24.83
N GLU A 499 -16.30 -3.05 24.70
CA GLU A 499 -17.39 -2.84 25.67
C GLU A 499 -18.32 -4.06 25.73
N VAL A 500 -18.73 -4.61 24.59
CA VAL A 500 -19.56 -5.82 24.53
C VAL A 500 -18.84 -7.02 25.14
N MET A 501 -17.53 -7.19 24.87
CA MET A 501 -16.72 -8.24 25.47
C MET A 501 -16.65 -8.09 27.00
N GLU A 502 -16.44 -6.88 27.50
CA GLU A 502 -16.43 -6.61 28.94
C GLU A 502 -17.80 -6.85 29.58
N GLU A 503 -18.90 -6.45 28.92
CA GLU A 503 -20.26 -6.69 29.39
C GLU A 503 -20.57 -8.18 29.58
N ALA A 504 -19.98 -9.06 28.75
CA ALA A 504 -20.15 -10.51 28.83
C ALA A 504 -19.40 -11.17 30.01
N LEU A 505 -18.46 -10.48 30.66
CA LEU A 505 -17.68 -11.01 31.77
C LEU A 505 -18.46 -11.08 33.09
N SER A 506 -18.06 -12.00 33.98
CA SER A 506 -18.57 -12.06 35.36
C SER A 506 -18.15 -10.83 36.18
N LEU A 507 -18.84 -10.55 37.28
CA LEU A 507 -18.52 -9.39 38.15
C LEU A 507 -17.08 -9.40 38.68
N ARG A 508 -16.51 -10.58 38.94
CA ARG A 508 -15.12 -10.72 39.41
C ARG A 508 -14.14 -10.38 38.28
N GLU A 509 -14.38 -10.90 37.08
CA GLU A 509 -13.56 -10.62 35.89
C GLU A 509 -13.63 -9.14 35.49
N LYS A 510 -14.81 -8.52 35.54
CA LYS A 510 -14.99 -7.07 35.31
C LYS A 510 -14.15 -6.22 36.26
N SER A 511 -14.12 -6.59 37.54
CA SER A 511 -13.28 -5.89 38.53
C SER A 511 -11.79 -5.97 38.20
N LEU A 512 -11.32 -7.16 37.79
CA LEU A 512 -9.94 -7.36 37.35
C LEU A 512 -9.61 -6.55 36.09
N VAL A 513 -10.49 -6.58 35.08
CA VAL A 513 -10.34 -5.79 33.84
C VAL A 513 -10.33 -4.30 34.14
N THR A 514 -11.24 -3.80 34.98
CA THR A 514 -11.28 -2.40 35.39
C THR A 514 -9.97 -1.97 36.07
N SER A 515 -9.44 -2.81 36.97
CA SER A 515 -8.16 -2.57 37.64
C SER A 515 -7.00 -2.54 36.64
N ALA A 516 -6.94 -3.50 35.73
CA ALA A 516 -5.93 -3.56 34.67
C ALA A 516 -5.99 -2.33 33.76
N ARG A 517 -7.20 -1.91 33.37
CA ARG A 517 -7.43 -0.73 32.53
C ARG A 517 -6.94 0.55 33.17
N LYS A 518 -7.15 0.71 34.49
CA LYS A 518 -6.63 1.84 35.24
C LYS A 518 -5.11 1.92 35.17
N GLN A 519 -4.42 0.79 35.36
CA GLN A 519 -2.94 0.75 35.28
C GLN A 519 -2.44 1.09 33.88
N ALA A 520 -3.06 0.57 32.83
CA ALA A 520 -2.69 0.87 31.45
C ALA A 520 -2.99 2.32 31.05
N LEU A 521 -4.10 2.90 31.52
CA LEU A 521 -4.41 4.30 31.26
C LEU A 521 -3.39 5.23 31.93
N MET A 522 -3.06 4.99 33.21
CA MET A 522 -2.01 5.72 33.92
C MET A 522 -0.66 5.60 33.17
N TYR A 523 -0.30 4.37 32.77
CA TYR A 523 0.91 4.12 32.00
C TYR A 523 0.98 4.93 30.69
N ASN A 524 -0.12 4.96 29.94
CA ASN A 524 -0.18 5.63 28.65
C ASN A 524 -0.34 7.17 28.73
N GLN A 525 -0.76 7.71 29.87
CA GLN A 525 -0.95 9.15 30.08
C GLN A 525 0.28 9.83 30.72
N GLU A 526 1.05 9.13 31.54
CA GLU A 526 2.22 9.70 32.22
C GLU A 526 3.51 9.50 31.37
N LYS A 527 4.43 10.46 31.42
CA LYS A 527 5.77 10.32 30.84
C LYS A 527 6.64 9.47 31.77
N PHE A 528 6.63 8.14 31.62
CA PHE A 528 7.58 7.29 32.32
C PHE A 528 8.97 7.39 31.66
N GLN A 529 9.88 8.14 32.30
CA GLN A 529 11.28 8.23 31.87
C GLN A 529 12.09 6.95 32.19
N ASN A 530 11.64 6.14 33.16
CA ASN A 530 12.38 4.98 33.67
C ASN A 530 11.46 3.77 33.87
N SER A 531 11.66 2.73 33.02
CA SER A 531 11.11 1.36 33.07
C SER A 531 9.59 1.20 33.21
N GLU A 532 9.01 0.19 32.56
CA GLU A 532 7.59 -0.13 32.70
C GLU A 532 7.23 -0.44 34.19
N PRO A 533 6.16 0.16 34.75
CA PRO A 533 5.73 -0.16 36.11
C PRO A 533 5.30 -1.62 36.25
N ILE A 534 5.73 -2.29 37.33
CA ILE A 534 5.44 -3.72 37.58
C ILE A 534 3.94 -4.02 37.52
N LEU A 535 3.10 -3.15 38.09
CA LEU A 535 1.64 -3.34 38.09
C LEU A 535 1.05 -3.25 36.68
N TYR A 536 1.58 -2.36 35.84
CA TYR A 536 1.20 -2.29 34.43
C TYR A 536 1.67 -3.53 33.68
N SER A 537 2.93 -3.96 33.83
CA SER A 537 3.45 -5.16 33.18
C SER A 537 2.67 -6.42 33.58
N ALA A 538 2.28 -6.55 34.86
CA ALA A 538 1.43 -7.63 35.33
C ALA A 538 0.01 -7.56 34.73
N ALA A 539 -0.63 -6.38 34.73
CA ALA A 539 -1.94 -6.17 34.11
C ALA A 539 -1.94 -6.47 32.61
N LYS A 540 -0.90 -6.04 31.91
CA LYS A 540 -0.66 -6.30 30.49
C LYS A 540 -0.55 -7.79 30.19
N ALA A 541 0.28 -8.51 30.93
CA ALA A 541 0.52 -9.93 30.72
C ALA A 541 -0.70 -10.80 31.10
N ALA A 542 -1.35 -10.50 32.22
CA ALA A 542 -2.42 -11.34 32.76
C ALA A 542 -3.78 -11.13 32.09
N ILE A 543 -4.07 -9.90 31.63
CA ILE A 543 -5.43 -9.51 31.21
C ILE A 543 -5.43 -8.87 29.81
N LEU A 544 -4.72 -7.75 29.63
CA LEU A 544 -4.89 -6.91 28.43
C LEU A 544 -4.40 -7.60 27.16
N THR A 545 -3.34 -8.42 27.25
CA THR A 545 -2.87 -9.23 26.11
C THR A 545 -3.94 -10.23 25.65
N GLY A 546 -4.68 -10.83 26.60
CA GLY A 546 -5.81 -11.71 26.28
C GLY A 546 -6.93 -10.96 25.56
N MET A 547 -7.31 -9.78 26.07
CA MET A 547 -8.32 -8.93 25.42
C MET A 547 -7.91 -8.50 24.02
N LYS A 548 -6.63 -8.14 23.80
CA LYS A 548 -6.11 -7.80 22.47
C LYS A 548 -6.08 -9.00 21.52
N LYS A 549 -5.81 -10.20 22.04
CA LYS A 549 -5.80 -11.43 21.24
C LYS A 549 -7.17 -11.72 20.61
N GLU A 550 -8.25 -11.50 21.34
CA GLU A 550 -9.63 -11.69 20.85
C GLU A 550 -10.01 -10.76 19.69
N ILE A 551 -9.24 -9.70 19.46
CA ILE A 551 -9.42 -8.73 18.36
C ILE A 551 -8.21 -8.70 17.40
N GLY A 552 -7.31 -9.69 17.49
CA GLY A 552 -6.16 -9.84 16.57
C GLY A 552 -4.97 -8.91 16.81
N PHE A 553 -4.92 -8.18 17.93
CA PHE A 553 -3.91 -7.16 18.21
C PHE A 553 -2.85 -7.57 19.24
N ASP A 554 -2.71 -8.85 19.57
CA ASP A 554 -1.72 -9.32 20.54
C ASP A 554 -0.27 -9.13 20.08
N LYS A 555 -0.04 -9.00 18.76
CA LYS A 555 1.27 -8.74 18.16
C LYS A 555 1.49 -7.29 17.75
N THR A 556 0.47 -6.45 17.82
CA THR A 556 0.53 -5.08 17.34
C THR A 556 1.27 -4.19 18.32
N LYS A 557 2.31 -3.52 17.82
CA LYS A 557 3.18 -2.61 18.58
C LYS A 557 2.90 -1.15 18.25
N LEU A 558 2.37 -0.89 17.07
CA LEU A 558 2.09 0.45 16.57
C LEU A 558 0.64 0.52 16.08
N PHE A 559 -0.12 1.46 16.63
CA PHE A 559 -1.47 1.77 16.20
C PHE A 559 -1.49 3.21 15.69
N VAL A 560 -1.93 3.42 14.46
CA VAL A 560 -1.94 4.74 13.82
C VAL A 560 -3.37 5.14 13.51
N CYS A 561 -3.79 6.30 13.97
CA CYS A 561 -5.04 6.93 13.55
C CYS A 561 -4.75 8.09 12.60
N ALA A 562 -5.36 8.06 11.41
CA ALA A 562 -5.18 9.10 10.40
C ALA A 562 -6.48 9.40 9.65
N GLY A 563 -6.44 10.44 8.82
CA GLY A 563 -7.50 10.80 7.89
C GLY A 563 -8.61 11.67 8.48
N ALA A 564 -8.88 11.59 9.78
CA ALA A 564 -9.81 12.49 10.48
C ALA A 564 -9.49 12.58 11.98
N PRO A 565 -9.93 13.65 12.68
CA PRO A 565 -9.76 13.78 14.12
C PRO A 565 -10.43 12.64 14.91
N LEU A 566 -9.76 12.16 15.96
CA LEU A 566 -10.30 11.20 16.92
C LEU A 566 -10.60 11.89 18.25
N SER A 567 -11.72 11.54 18.89
CA SER A 567 -12.04 12.11 20.20
C SER A 567 -11.09 11.61 21.31
N ASN A 568 -10.79 12.50 22.26
CA ASN A 568 -9.99 12.16 23.44
C ASN A 568 -10.61 11.03 24.28
N GLU A 569 -11.94 10.88 24.24
CA GLU A 569 -12.63 9.79 24.94
C GLU A 569 -12.30 8.43 24.34
N VAL A 570 -12.41 8.28 23.01
CA VAL A 570 -12.08 7.03 22.33
C VAL A 570 -10.59 6.73 22.50
N ASN A 571 -9.73 7.75 22.40
CA ASN A 571 -8.30 7.60 22.61
C ASN A 571 -7.98 7.09 24.03
N ASN A 572 -8.52 7.72 25.07
CA ASN A 572 -8.31 7.30 26.46
C ASN A 572 -8.91 5.91 26.74
N PHE A 573 -10.07 5.60 26.16
CA PHE A 573 -10.67 4.28 26.29
C PHE A 573 -9.72 3.21 25.73
N LEU A 574 -9.22 3.38 24.51
CA LEU A 574 -8.32 2.40 23.88
C LEU A 574 -6.96 2.35 24.57
N ALA A 575 -6.42 3.48 25.03
CA ALA A 575 -5.21 3.52 25.83
C ALA A 575 -5.36 2.70 27.13
N SER A 576 -6.56 2.67 27.73
CA SER A 576 -6.84 1.79 28.88
C SER A 576 -6.79 0.29 28.55
N TYR A 577 -6.90 -0.11 27.28
CA TYR A 577 -6.72 -1.49 26.83
C TYR A 577 -5.31 -1.80 26.32
N ASP A 578 -4.32 -0.95 26.63
CA ASP A 578 -2.96 -1.06 26.08
C ASP A 578 -2.94 -0.97 24.54
N ILE A 579 -3.84 -0.14 24.00
CA ILE A 579 -3.92 0.25 22.59
C ILE A 579 -3.63 1.75 22.53
N SER A 580 -2.34 2.09 22.45
CA SER A 580 -1.87 3.47 22.45
C SER A 580 -1.86 4.00 21.01
N LEU A 581 -2.81 4.87 20.66
CA LEU A 581 -2.92 5.41 19.31
C LEU A 581 -1.92 6.55 19.07
N THR A 582 -1.23 6.49 17.95
CA THR A 582 -0.46 7.58 17.37
C THR A 582 -1.35 8.31 16.37
N GLN A 583 -1.53 9.63 16.53
CA GLN A 583 -2.19 10.46 15.53
C GLN A 583 -1.21 10.82 14.43
N ALA A 584 -1.68 10.85 13.18
CA ALA A 584 -0.90 11.29 12.03
C ALA A 584 -1.71 12.30 11.21
N TYR A 585 -1.08 13.45 10.92
CA TYR A 585 -1.66 14.54 10.15
C TYR A 585 -0.92 14.73 8.83
N GLY A 586 -1.68 14.87 7.76
CA GLY A 586 -1.20 15.08 6.41
C GLY A 586 -2.33 15.02 5.39
N LEU A 587 -1.99 15.39 4.17
CA LEU A 587 -2.88 15.50 3.01
C LEU A 587 -2.36 14.59 1.89
N SER A 588 -3.07 14.53 0.76
CA SER A 588 -2.48 13.87 -0.42
C SER A 588 -1.38 14.73 -1.02
N GLU A 589 -1.52 16.05 -0.91
CA GLU A 589 -0.56 17.07 -1.32
C GLU A 589 0.73 17.03 -0.48
N THR A 590 0.74 16.34 0.66
CA THR A 590 1.95 16.04 1.46
C THR A 590 2.38 14.58 1.32
N THR A 591 1.89 13.85 0.30
CA THR A 591 2.24 12.44 0.04
C THR A 591 1.87 11.46 1.15
N GLY A 592 1.24 11.88 2.24
CA GLY A 592 1.10 11.07 3.45
C GLY A 592 1.18 11.94 4.71
N PRO A 593 1.42 11.34 5.89
CA PRO A 593 1.49 12.10 7.13
C PRO A 593 2.75 12.97 7.18
N HIS A 594 2.60 14.29 7.06
CA HIS A 594 3.71 15.24 7.23
C HIS A 594 4.21 15.28 8.68
N ILE A 595 3.31 15.04 9.63
CA ILE A 595 3.64 14.99 11.06
C ILE A 595 2.84 13.88 11.73
N SER A 596 3.47 13.22 12.70
CA SER A 596 2.85 12.16 13.48
C SER A 596 3.38 12.20 14.91
N ILE A 597 2.57 11.75 15.87
CA ILE A 597 3.01 11.65 17.27
C ILE A 597 4.14 10.61 17.37
N GLY A 598 5.34 11.08 17.72
CA GLY A 598 6.50 10.26 18.05
C GLY A 598 6.48 9.74 19.49
N GLN A 599 7.64 9.68 20.14
CA GLN A 599 7.75 9.22 21.54
C GLN A 599 7.17 10.23 22.53
N ASN A 600 7.20 11.54 22.22
CA ASN A 600 6.58 12.56 23.06
C ASN A 600 5.11 12.75 22.70
N LYS A 601 4.24 12.35 23.62
CA LYS A 601 2.79 12.48 23.45
C LYS A 601 2.27 13.72 24.17
N ARG A 602 1.36 14.44 23.52
CA ARG A 602 0.50 15.46 24.13
C ARG A 602 -0.93 15.22 23.67
N LEU A 603 -1.86 15.11 24.61
CA LEU A 603 -3.25 14.82 24.28
C LEU A 603 -3.82 15.91 23.37
N GLY A 604 -4.46 15.51 22.27
CA GLY A 604 -5.03 16.42 21.27
C GLY A 604 -4.05 16.90 20.19
N SER A 605 -2.73 16.75 20.39
CA SER A 605 -1.73 17.12 19.38
C SER A 605 -1.60 16.04 18.31
N VAL A 606 -1.21 16.45 17.10
CA VAL A 606 -0.89 15.54 15.98
C VAL A 606 0.62 15.24 15.84
N GLY A 607 1.45 15.83 16.69
CA GLY A 607 2.89 15.60 16.75
C GLY A 607 3.66 16.85 17.15
N ASN A 608 4.98 16.74 17.30
CA ASN A 608 5.84 17.84 17.70
C ASN A 608 6.73 18.29 16.54
N VAL A 609 6.59 19.55 16.12
CA VAL A 609 7.32 20.10 14.96
C VAL A 609 8.83 20.15 15.18
N LYS A 610 9.29 20.14 16.44
CA LYS A 610 10.72 20.14 16.80
C LYS A 610 11.37 18.76 16.67
N GLU A 611 10.57 17.70 16.49
CA GLU A 611 11.07 16.34 16.27
C GLU A 611 11.33 16.04 14.78
N LEU A 612 10.88 16.91 13.87
CA LEU A 612 11.03 16.73 12.43
C LEU A 612 12.40 17.22 11.97
N LYS A 613 13.19 16.34 11.34
CA LYS A 613 14.54 16.75 10.86
C LYS A 613 14.51 17.43 9.49
N TYR A 614 13.61 17.00 8.61
CA TYR A 614 13.61 17.40 7.19
C TYR A 614 12.28 17.99 6.71
N PHE A 615 11.28 18.03 7.58
CA PHE A 615 9.95 18.57 7.32
C PHE A 615 9.74 19.78 8.22
N GLU A 616 9.19 20.84 7.65
CA GLU A 616 9.01 22.12 8.30
C GLU A 616 7.52 22.46 8.39
N THR A 617 7.13 23.03 9.51
CA THR A 617 5.75 23.46 9.77
C THR A 617 5.76 24.84 10.40
N LYS A 618 4.89 25.74 9.92
CA LYS A 618 4.67 27.05 10.53
C LYS A 618 3.19 27.43 10.51
N ILE A 619 2.82 28.40 11.34
CA ILE A 619 1.48 29.01 11.35
C ILE A 619 1.57 30.36 10.63
N LEU A 620 0.75 30.54 9.59
CA LEU A 620 0.58 31.79 8.86
C LEU A 620 -0.53 32.63 9.50
N ASP A 621 -0.28 33.93 9.62
CA ASP A 621 -1.21 34.93 10.14
C ASP A 621 -1.92 34.50 11.44
N PRO A 622 -1.17 34.10 12.50
CA PRO A 622 -1.78 33.69 13.75
C PRO A 622 -2.56 34.84 14.40
N ASP A 623 -3.73 34.53 14.93
CA ASP A 623 -4.57 35.46 15.67
C ASP A 623 -4.05 35.67 17.11
N SER A 624 -4.85 36.34 17.96
CA SER A 624 -4.47 36.62 19.35
C SER A 624 -4.29 35.37 20.21
N ASP A 625 -4.92 34.26 19.84
CA ASP A 625 -4.84 32.98 20.53
C ASP A 625 -3.74 32.08 19.92
N GLY A 626 -3.12 32.50 18.82
CA GLY A 626 -2.04 31.78 18.14
C GLY A 626 -2.52 30.86 17.03
N GLU A 627 -3.83 30.86 16.72
CA GLU A 627 -4.40 30.06 15.65
C GLU A 627 -4.24 30.75 14.30
N GLY A 628 -3.82 30.00 13.29
CA GLY A 628 -3.69 30.49 11.92
C GLY A 628 -3.61 29.35 10.90
N GLU A 629 -3.38 29.67 9.63
CA GLU A 629 -3.26 28.63 8.61
C GLU A 629 -1.97 27.82 8.82
N ILE A 630 -2.09 26.50 8.79
CA ILE A 630 -0.93 25.61 8.86
C ILE A 630 -0.26 25.59 7.48
N LEU A 631 1.02 25.93 7.41
CA LEU A 631 1.85 25.79 6.22
C LEU A 631 2.88 24.69 6.43
N LEU A 632 3.06 23.85 5.41
CA LEU A 632 3.95 22.69 5.43
C LEU A 632 4.98 22.81 4.32
N ARG A 633 6.23 22.42 4.58
CA ARG A 633 7.31 22.39 3.57
C ARG A 633 8.21 21.19 3.79
N GLY A 634 8.63 20.54 2.71
CA GLY A 634 9.47 19.36 2.77
C GLY A 634 9.53 18.63 1.44
N ARG A 635 10.38 17.59 1.38
CA ARG A 635 10.48 16.70 0.21
C ARG A 635 9.25 15.84 -0.01
N ASP A 636 8.33 15.79 0.93
CA ASP A 636 7.04 15.10 0.83
C ASP A 636 5.94 15.92 0.15
N ILE A 637 6.16 17.22 -0.06
CA ILE A 637 5.19 18.08 -0.74
C ILE A 637 5.11 17.69 -2.23
N PHE A 638 3.89 17.49 -2.71
CA PHE A 638 3.58 17.12 -4.10
C PHE A 638 4.24 18.05 -5.13
N MET A 639 4.35 17.57 -6.36
CA MET A 639 4.87 18.37 -7.46
C MET A 639 3.88 19.46 -7.88
N GLY A 640 2.59 19.19 -7.75
CA GLY A 640 1.47 20.02 -8.15
C GLY A 640 0.28 19.20 -8.61
N TYR A 641 -0.74 19.86 -9.14
CA TYR A 641 -1.92 19.20 -9.70
C TYR A 641 -1.78 19.03 -11.22
N LEU A 642 -2.02 17.80 -11.69
CA LEU A 642 -1.96 17.44 -13.10
C LEU A 642 -2.83 18.38 -13.94
N LYS A 643 -2.21 19.07 -14.92
CA LYS A 643 -2.87 19.99 -15.88
C LYS A 643 -3.62 21.17 -15.24
N LEU A 644 -3.35 21.47 -13.96
CA LEU A 644 -4.04 22.54 -13.21
C LEU A 644 -3.04 23.55 -12.63
N GLU A 645 -2.51 24.41 -13.51
CA GLU A 645 -1.50 25.43 -13.19
C GLU A 645 -1.94 26.39 -12.07
N GLU A 646 -3.07 27.06 -12.25
CA GLU A 646 -3.53 28.09 -11.32
C GLU A 646 -3.80 27.52 -9.92
N MET A 647 -4.44 26.35 -9.84
CA MET A 647 -4.67 25.67 -8.57
C MET A 647 -3.36 25.24 -7.90
N THR A 648 -2.36 24.86 -8.70
CA THR A 648 -1.03 24.49 -8.17
C THR A 648 -0.36 25.69 -7.55
N LYS A 649 -0.37 26.85 -8.23
CA LYS A 649 0.21 28.10 -7.72
C LYS A 649 -0.52 28.65 -6.49
N GLU A 650 -1.84 28.47 -6.40
CA GLU A 650 -2.63 28.84 -5.22
C GLU A 650 -2.28 27.97 -4.00
N THR A 651 -2.00 26.68 -4.24
CA THR A 651 -1.84 25.70 -3.16
C THR A 651 -0.38 25.56 -2.68
N LEU A 652 0.58 25.77 -3.56
CA LEU A 652 2.02 25.68 -3.27
C LEU A 652 2.69 26.96 -3.73
N ASP A 653 3.25 27.74 -2.81
CA ASP A 653 3.87 29.04 -3.13
C ASP A 653 5.27 28.90 -3.77
N GLU A 654 5.91 30.03 -4.08
CA GLU A 654 7.24 30.04 -4.73
C GLU A 654 8.36 29.55 -3.81
N ASP A 655 8.16 29.66 -2.49
CA ASP A 655 9.06 29.25 -1.42
C ASP A 655 8.83 27.79 -0.96
N LYS A 656 8.01 27.04 -1.71
CA LYS A 656 7.60 25.65 -1.48
C LYS A 656 6.77 25.44 -0.21
N TRP A 657 6.11 26.47 0.31
CA TRP A 657 5.11 26.28 1.36
C TRP A 657 3.79 25.84 0.76
N LEU A 658 3.33 24.68 1.22
CA LEU A 658 2.00 24.17 0.96
C LEU A 658 1.00 24.88 1.88
N HIS A 659 0.03 25.57 1.27
CA HIS A 659 -1.16 26.08 1.92
C HIS A 659 -2.16 24.94 2.14
N THR A 660 -2.24 24.45 3.39
CA THR A 660 -3.06 23.29 3.72
C THR A 660 -4.55 23.60 3.67
N GLY A 661 -4.92 24.87 3.88
CA GLY A 661 -6.28 25.28 4.16
C GLY A 661 -6.81 24.78 5.51
N ASP A 662 -5.99 24.17 6.36
CA ASP A 662 -6.32 23.77 7.73
C ASP A 662 -5.82 24.82 8.72
N ILE A 663 -6.56 25.01 9.82
CA ILE A 663 -6.23 25.97 10.89
C ILE A 663 -5.71 25.20 12.10
N GLY A 664 -4.69 25.77 12.75
CA GLY A 664 -4.14 25.21 13.97
C GLY A 664 -3.18 26.15 14.69
N GLU A 665 -2.64 25.65 15.79
CA GLU A 665 -1.65 26.34 16.62
C GLU A 665 -0.46 25.44 16.93
N ILE A 666 0.70 26.04 17.17
CA ILE A 666 1.90 25.37 17.70
C ILE A 666 2.16 25.93 19.09
N ASP A 667 2.09 25.07 20.11
CA ASP A 667 2.34 25.51 21.47
C ASP A 667 3.84 25.78 21.74
N LYS A 668 4.14 26.38 22.90
CA LYS A 668 5.51 26.70 23.33
C LYS A 668 6.48 25.50 23.31
N ASP A 669 5.97 24.29 23.49
CA ASP A 669 6.76 23.06 23.53
C ASP A 669 6.93 22.44 22.13
N GLY A 670 6.27 22.99 21.11
CA GLY A 670 6.36 22.60 19.71
C GLY A 670 5.27 21.63 19.25
N PHE A 671 4.23 21.38 20.06
CA PHE A 671 3.15 20.48 19.65
C PHE A 671 2.16 21.19 18.74
N LEU A 672 1.84 20.57 17.60
CA LEU A 672 0.85 21.06 16.65
C LEU A 672 -0.54 20.55 17.03
N PHE A 673 -1.53 21.43 17.01
CA PHE A 673 -2.95 21.14 17.20
C PHE A 673 -3.75 21.61 16.00
N ILE A 674 -4.67 20.77 15.51
CA ILE A 674 -5.56 21.11 14.40
C ILE A 674 -6.90 21.55 14.97
N THR A 675 -7.32 22.79 14.70
CA THR A 675 -8.52 23.41 15.29
C THR A 675 -9.65 23.56 14.26
N GLY A 676 -9.34 23.59 12.97
CA GLY A 676 -10.36 23.70 11.93
C GLY A 676 -9.84 23.62 10.51
N ARG A 677 -10.69 24.03 9.56
CA ARG A 677 -10.38 24.11 8.13
C ARG A 677 -11.00 25.34 7.51
N ILE A 678 -10.22 26.18 6.83
CA ILE A 678 -10.61 27.48 6.25
C ILE A 678 -11.90 27.36 5.45
N LYS A 679 -11.95 26.42 4.49
CA LYS A 679 -13.11 26.22 3.61
C LYS A 679 -14.34 25.62 4.30
N GLU A 680 -14.19 25.15 5.55
CA GLU A 680 -15.29 24.66 6.38
C GLU A 680 -15.63 25.61 7.53
N LEU A 681 -14.87 26.68 7.76
CA LEU A 681 -15.23 27.70 8.73
C LEU A 681 -16.58 28.30 8.33
N ILE A 682 -17.52 28.24 9.26
CA ILE A 682 -18.79 28.93 9.13
C ILE A 682 -18.53 30.38 9.49
N ILE A 683 -18.69 31.27 8.50
CA ILE A 683 -18.61 32.71 8.75
C ILE A 683 -20.03 33.21 8.90
N THR A 684 -20.47 33.44 10.13
CA THR A 684 -21.82 33.94 10.36
C THR A 684 -22.01 35.33 9.73
N SER A 685 -23.26 35.76 9.52
CA SER A 685 -23.55 37.12 9.03
C SER A 685 -23.00 38.25 9.91
N GLY A 686 -22.62 37.94 11.16
CA GLY A 686 -21.94 38.85 12.08
C GLY A 686 -20.41 38.87 11.94
N GLY A 687 -19.83 38.08 11.05
CA GLY A 687 -18.38 38.00 10.82
C GLY A 687 -17.61 37.04 11.74
N GLU A 688 -18.28 36.34 12.64
CA GLU A 688 -17.64 35.32 13.49
C GLU A 688 -17.24 34.09 12.67
N ASN A 689 -15.97 33.68 12.78
CA ASN A 689 -15.44 32.44 12.22
C ASN A 689 -15.68 31.29 13.19
N ILE A 690 -16.42 30.27 12.75
CA ILE A 690 -16.83 29.16 13.61
C ILE A 690 -16.35 27.83 13.01
N PRO A 691 -15.49 27.06 13.69
CA PRO A 691 -15.11 25.72 13.25
C PRO A 691 -16.22 24.70 13.56
N PRO A 692 -16.95 24.20 12.54
CA PRO A 692 -18.15 23.39 12.78
C PRO A 692 -17.84 22.02 13.42
N ILE A 693 -16.70 21.42 13.10
CA ILE A 693 -16.34 20.06 13.52
C ILE A 693 -16.21 19.95 15.05
N VAL A 694 -15.69 21.00 15.71
CA VAL A 694 -15.55 21.03 17.18
C VAL A 694 -16.93 21.00 17.85
N ILE A 695 -17.87 21.76 17.30
CA ILE A 695 -19.25 21.83 17.78
C ILE A 695 -19.98 20.51 17.54
N GLU A 696 -19.90 19.98 16.32
CA GLU A 696 -20.51 18.71 15.92
C GLU A 696 -20.01 17.54 16.79
N SER A 697 -18.69 17.42 16.96
CA SER A 697 -18.10 16.35 17.78
C SER A 697 -18.52 16.45 19.27
N THR A 698 -18.65 17.67 19.80
CA THR A 698 -19.12 17.90 21.18
C THR A 698 -20.60 17.54 21.34
N VAL A 699 -21.47 17.94 20.41
CA VAL A 699 -22.90 17.59 20.45
C VAL A 699 -23.10 16.08 20.33
N LYS A 700 -22.40 15.43 19.40
CA LYS A 700 -22.46 13.98 19.23
C LYS A 700 -22.03 13.22 20.49
N LYS A 701 -21.08 13.76 21.26
CA LYS A 701 -20.68 13.23 22.57
C LYS A 701 -21.78 13.35 23.62
N LEU A 702 -22.51 14.47 23.65
CA LEU A 702 -23.62 14.68 24.58
C LEU A 702 -24.85 13.83 24.24
N LEU A 703 -24.99 13.41 22.97
CA LEU A 703 -26.14 12.68 22.44
C LEU A 703 -25.72 11.40 21.69
N PRO A 704 -25.42 10.29 22.39
CA PRO A 704 -24.97 9.04 21.78
C PRO A 704 -25.95 8.37 20.79
N VAL A 705 -27.21 8.80 20.77
CA VAL A 705 -28.20 8.36 19.78
C VAL A 705 -27.88 8.85 18.36
N LEU A 706 -27.08 9.90 18.23
CA LEU A 706 -26.75 10.52 16.95
C LEU A 706 -25.69 9.72 16.19
N SER A 707 -25.93 9.48 14.91
CA SER A 707 -24.91 8.95 13.99
C SER A 707 -24.05 10.07 13.43
N ASN A 708 -24.67 11.14 12.93
CA ASN A 708 -23.99 12.33 12.45
C ASN A 708 -24.74 13.58 12.89
N CYS A 709 -24.01 14.68 12.99
CA CYS A 709 -24.60 16.00 13.09
C CYS A 709 -23.81 16.96 12.21
N MET A 710 -24.52 17.85 11.53
CA MET A 710 -23.93 18.85 10.65
C MET A 710 -24.40 20.22 11.09
N LEU A 711 -23.45 21.06 11.50
CA LEU A 711 -23.67 22.45 11.80
C LEU A 711 -23.89 23.23 10.49
N VAL A 712 -24.88 24.12 10.51
CA VAL A 712 -25.24 24.98 9.39
C VAL A 712 -25.42 26.39 9.90
N GLY A 713 -24.71 27.34 9.31
CA GLY A 713 -24.82 28.75 9.69
C GLY A 713 -24.00 29.72 8.85
N ASP A 714 -23.39 29.25 7.75
CA ASP A 714 -22.55 30.10 6.90
C ASP A 714 -23.37 31.21 6.25
N ARG A 715 -22.93 32.44 6.46
CA ARG A 715 -23.61 33.69 6.09
C ARG A 715 -25.04 33.80 6.66
N ARG A 716 -25.34 33.11 7.78
CA ARG A 716 -26.64 33.15 8.47
C ARG A 716 -26.56 33.90 9.79
N LYS A 717 -27.74 34.26 10.32
CA LYS A 717 -27.88 35.05 11.57
C LYS A 717 -27.52 34.28 12.84
N TYR A 718 -27.61 32.96 12.80
CA TYR A 718 -27.35 32.08 13.93
C TYR A 718 -27.06 30.66 13.43
N LEU A 719 -26.52 29.82 14.30
CA LEU A 719 -26.25 28.42 13.99
C LEU A 719 -27.50 27.55 14.14
N THR A 720 -27.62 26.59 13.23
CA THR A 720 -28.60 25.50 13.25
C THR A 720 -27.90 24.16 13.04
N MET A 721 -28.59 23.05 13.32
CA MET A 721 -27.97 21.73 13.21
C MET A 721 -28.89 20.69 12.57
N LEU A 722 -28.36 19.97 11.57
CA LEU A 722 -28.97 18.76 11.04
C LEU A 722 -28.48 17.57 11.86
N LEU A 723 -29.39 16.71 12.31
CA LEU A 723 -29.12 15.55 13.14
C LEU A 723 -29.55 14.28 12.41
N THR A 724 -28.73 13.23 12.44
CA THR A 724 -29.13 11.88 11.99
C THR A 724 -29.03 10.91 13.16
N LEU A 725 -29.91 9.91 13.20
CA LEU A 725 -29.91 8.89 14.25
C LEU A 725 -29.10 7.66 13.82
N ASN A 726 -28.55 6.95 14.80
CA ASN A 726 -27.86 5.69 14.61
C ASN A 726 -28.84 4.58 14.18
N THR A 727 -28.74 4.15 12.92
CA THR A 727 -29.58 3.11 12.32
C THR A 727 -28.79 1.88 11.91
N GLU A 728 -29.48 0.77 11.66
CA GLU A 728 -28.94 -0.39 10.98
C GLU A 728 -28.71 -0.08 9.49
N VAL A 729 -27.91 -0.92 8.83
CA VAL A 729 -27.52 -0.76 7.42
C VAL A 729 -28.05 -1.95 6.63
N ASN A 730 -28.57 -1.70 5.42
CA ASN A 730 -29.02 -2.76 4.53
C ASN A 730 -27.81 -3.57 4.02
N PRO A 731 -27.75 -4.90 4.23
CA PRO A 731 -26.57 -5.72 3.88
C PRO A 731 -26.23 -5.72 2.38
N GLY A 732 -27.22 -5.53 1.50
CA GLY A 732 -27.04 -5.53 0.05
C GLY A 732 -26.65 -4.17 -0.53
N THR A 733 -27.29 -3.08 -0.08
CA THR A 733 -27.07 -1.74 -0.64
C THR A 733 -26.08 -0.90 0.15
N MET A 734 -25.73 -1.33 1.37
CA MET A 734 -24.89 -0.58 2.32
C MET A 734 -25.47 0.80 2.69
N GLU A 735 -26.76 1.02 2.43
CA GLU A 735 -27.47 2.24 2.80
C GLU A 735 -28.11 2.12 4.20
N PRO A 736 -28.12 3.21 4.99
CA PRO A 736 -28.84 3.26 6.25
C PRO A 736 -30.32 2.96 6.05
N ASN A 737 -30.85 2.04 6.84
CA ASN A 737 -32.27 1.73 6.87
C ASN A 737 -32.99 2.55 7.96
N ASP A 738 -34.30 2.33 8.12
CA ASP A 738 -35.14 3.06 9.07
C ASP A 738 -35.05 2.53 10.51
N GLU A 739 -34.46 1.35 10.73
CA GLU A 739 -34.41 0.70 12.04
C GLU A 739 -33.24 1.26 12.86
N LEU A 740 -33.52 1.66 14.10
CA LEU A 740 -32.49 2.13 15.03
C LEU A 740 -31.58 0.97 15.42
N ASN A 741 -30.28 1.24 15.51
CA ASN A 741 -29.35 0.22 15.97
C ASN A 741 -29.46 -0.02 17.49
N VAL A 742 -28.78 -1.07 17.97
CA VAL A 742 -28.82 -1.48 19.38
C VAL A 742 -28.47 -0.33 20.35
N THR A 743 -27.47 0.48 20.01
CA THR A 743 -27.04 1.62 20.84
C THR A 743 -28.12 2.71 20.90
N ALA A 744 -28.71 3.07 19.77
CA ALA A 744 -29.80 4.04 19.70
C ALA A 744 -31.04 3.56 20.44
N ILE A 745 -31.40 2.27 20.31
CA ILE A 745 -32.52 1.67 21.06
C ILE A 745 -32.26 1.71 22.57
N LYS A 746 -31.04 1.36 23.02
CA LYS A 746 -30.66 1.41 24.44
C LYS A 746 -30.78 2.85 24.99
N TRP A 747 -30.37 3.84 24.20
CA TRP A 747 -30.52 5.25 24.55
C TRP A 747 -31.98 5.70 24.55
N CYS A 748 -32.79 5.33 23.55
CA CYS A 748 -34.21 5.68 23.51
C CYS A 748 -34.94 5.15 24.75
N LYS A 749 -34.64 3.91 25.16
CA LYS A 749 -35.17 3.34 26.40
C LYS A 749 -34.72 4.08 27.66
N SER A 750 -33.48 4.55 27.73
CA SER A 750 -32.99 5.28 28.91
C SER A 750 -33.66 6.64 29.09
N VAL A 751 -34.13 7.26 28.00
CA VAL A 751 -34.95 8.48 28.03
C VAL A 751 -36.46 8.18 28.10
N GLY A 752 -36.83 6.91 28.23
CA GLY A 752 -38.21 6.45 28.40
C GLY A 752 -39.02 6.29 27.10
N SER A 753 -38.38 6.31 25.93
CA SER A 753 -38.99 6.02 24.63
C SER A 753 -38.90 4.53 24.29
N SER A 754 -39.95 4.01 23.63
CA SER A 754 -39.98 2.65 23.08
C SER A 754 -39.66 2.59 21.58
N ALA A 755 -39.27 3.72 20.99
CA ALA A 755 -39.08 3.82 19.55
C ALA A 755 -38.01 2.85 19.05
N LYS A 756 -38.29 2.25 17.90
CA LYS A 756 -37.37 1.34 17.20
C LYS A 756 -36.99 1.81 15.82
N ARG A 757 -37.66 2.86 15.31
CA ARG A 757 -37.48 3.37 13.95
C ARG A 757 -37.36 4.88 13.93
N VAL A 758 -36.62 5.42 12.97
CA VAL A 758 -36.50 6.87 12.77
C VAL A 758 -37.85 7.45 12.36
N SER A 759 -38.57 6.78 11.45
CA SER A 759 -39.89 7.20 11.00
C SER A 759 -40.89 7.32 12.15
N GLU A 760 -40.82 6.42 13.13
CA GLU A 760 -41.69 6.43 14.33
C GLU A 760 -41.45 7.70 15.16
N ILE A 761 -40.18 8.04 15.40
CA ILE A 761 -39.79 9.26 16.13
C ILE A 761 -40.28 10.51 15.40
N LEU A 762 -40.09 10.57 14.08
CA LEU A 762 -40.45 11.73 13.26
C LEU A 762 -41.98 11.92 13.14
N GLN A 763 -42.72 10.84 12.91
CA GLN A 763 -44.19 10.89 12.75
C GLN A 763 -44.90 11.24 14.06
N THR A 764 -44.47 10.62 15.16
CA THR A 764 -45.08 10.86 16.48
C THR A 764 -44.57 12.12 17.15
N LYS A 765 -43.47 12.71 16.62
CA LYS A 765 -42.69 13.74 17.30
C LYS A 765 -42.39 13.34 18.74
N ASP A 766 -41.79 12.15 18.91
CA ASP A 766 -41.61 11.52 20.22
C ASP A 766 -41.11 12.54 21.26
N PRO A 767 -41.95 12.97 22.21
CA PRO A 767 -41.64 14.11 23.06
C PRO A 767 -40.48 13.82 23.99
N LYS A 768 -40.23 12.55 24.34
CA LYS A 768 -39.13 12.16 25.23
C LYS A 768 -37.79 12.22 24.51
N VAL A 769 -37.73 11.73 23.28
CA VAL A 769 -36.53 11.81 22.44
C VAL A 769 -36.21 13.26 22.11
N LEU A 770 -37.20 14.04 21.66
CA LEU A 770 -37.00 15.44 21.30
C LEU A 770 -36.56 16.28 22.50
N ALA A 771 -37.17 16.09 23.67
CA ALA A 771 -36.75 16.78 24.89
C ALA A 771 -35.33 16.39 25.33
N ALA A 772 -34.96 15.12 25.20
CA ALA A 772 -33.61 14.66 25.53
C ALA A 772 -32.55 15.24 24.57
N ILE A 773 -32.85 15.33 23.26
CA ILE A 773 -31.99 16.00 22.28
C ILE A 773 -31.88 17.48 22.60
N GLN A 774 -33.00 18.17 22.85
CA GLN A 774 -33.00 19.58 23.23
C GLN A 774 -32.11 19.83 24.46
N ASN A 775 -32.27 19.02 25.51
CA ASN A 775 -31.43 19.10 26.72
C ASN A 775 -29.93 18.89 26.41
N GLY A 776 -29.59 18.06 25.44
CA GLY A 776 -28.20 17.89 24.99
C GLY A 776 -27.65 19.12 24.28
N ILE A 777 -28.46 19.75 23.42
CA ILE A 777 -28.12 21.01 22.74
C ILE A 777 -28.00 22.16 23.74
N ASP A 778 -28.90 22.23 24.73
CA ASP A 778 -28.86 23.25 25.78
C ASP A 778 -27.59 23.10 26.63
N LYS A 779 -27.23 21.87 27.01
CA LYS A 779 -25.96 21.59 27.69
C LYS A 779 -24.74 22.02 26.88
N TYR A 780 -24.77 21.83 25.56
CA TYR A 780 -23.73 22.36 24.68
C TYR A 780 -23.67 23.90 24.77
N ASN A 781 -24.80 24.55 24.55
CA ASN A 781 -24.92 26.00 24.55
C ASN A 781 -24.57 26.69 25.87
N GLU A 782 -24.72 25.99 27.00
CA GLU A 782 -24.41 26.49 28.34
C GLU A 782 -22.95 26.26 28.74
N ASN A 783 -22.40 25.08 28.43
CA ASN A 783 -21.11 24.66 28.98
C ASN A 783 -19.94 24.74 27.99
N PHE A 784 -20.21 24.81 26.69
CA PHE A 784 -19.19 24.70 25.65
C PHE A 784 -19.20 25.83 24.62
N ALA A 785 -20.33 26.54 24.44
CA ALA A 785 -20.35 27.70 23.56
C ALA A 785 -19.68 28.91 24.24
N PHE A 786 -18.53 29.32 23.71
CA PHE A 786 -17.73 30.42 24.27
C PHE A 786 -18.29 31.81 23.91
N SER A 787 -19.02 31.90 22.81
CA SER A 787 -19.64 33.13 22.33
C SER A 787 -21.11 32.91 21.96
N ARG A 788 -21.91 33.99 21.98
CA ARG A 788 -23.33 33.94 21.59
C ARG A 788 -23.53 33.43 20.15
N PRO A 789 -22.71 33.83 19.15
CA PRO A 789 -22.78 33.28 17.80
C PRO A 789 -22.56 31.77 17.71
N GLN A 790 -21.80 31.16 18.63
CA GLN A 790 -21.55 29.71 18.66
C GLN A 790 -22.72 28.89 19.23
N LYS A 791 -23.77 29.54 19.76
CA LYS A 791 -24.94 28.83 20.28
C LYS A 791 -25.83 28.31 19.15
N ILE A 792 -26.12 27.01 19.18
CA ILE A 792 -27.06 26.34 18.29
C ILE A 792 -28.48 26.77 18.66
N GLN A 793 -29.17 27.49 17.79
CA GLN A 793 -30.51 28.02 18.06
C GLN A 793 -31.61 27.02 17.71
N LYS A 794 -31.42 26.24 16.65
CA LYS A 794 -32.42 25.29 16.14
C LYS A 794 -31.75 24.05 15.61
N TRP A 795 -32.48 22.96 15.59
CA TRP A 795 -32.02 21.69 15.05
C TRP A 795 -33.19 20.92 14.46
N THR A 796 -32.89 19.93 13.62
CA THR A 796 -33.88 19.02 13.07
C THR A 796 -33.30 17.63 12.88
N ILE A 797 -34.14 16.61 12.97
CA ILE A 797 -33.75 15.21 12.72
C ILE A 797 -34.09 14.87 11.27
N LEU A 798 -33.10 14.35 10.54
CA LEU A 798 -33.27 13.86 9.18
C LEU A 798 -33.83 12.43 9.18
N SER A 799 -34.58 12.08 8.14
CA SER A 799 -35.20 10.76 7.99
C SER A 799 -34.23 9.65 7.64
N GLN A 800 -33.02 9.98 7.19
CA GLN A 800 -31.99 9.01 6.81
C GLN A 800 -30.62 9.51 7.26
N ASP A 801 -29.77 8.57 7.64
CA ASP A 801 -28.37 8.85 7.99
C ASP A 801 -27.50 9.15 6.73
N PHE A 802 -26.35 9.79 6.98
CA PHE A 802 -25.37 10.05 5.95
C PHE A 802 -24.61 8.77 5.58
N CYS A 803 -24.41 8.53 4.29
CA CYS A 803 -23.62 7.40 3.80
C CYS A 803 -22.91 7.72 2.48
N ILE A 804 -22.02 6.81 2.06
CA ILE A 804 -21.26 6.95 0.81
C ILE A 804 -22.21 6.80 -0.39
N HIS A 805 -23.12 5.82 -0.34
CA HIS A 805 -24.01 5.46 -1.44
C HIS A 805 -25.04 6.56 -1.77
N ASN A 806 -25.54 7.28 -0.76
CA ASN A 806 -26.46 8.39 -0.96
C ASN A 806 -25.75 9.73 -1.24
N GLY A 807 -24.42 9.70 -1.46
CA GLY A 807 -23.57 10.81 -1.86
C GLY A 807 -23.22 11.82 -0.76
N THR A 808 -23.78 11.68 0.45
CA THR A 808 -23.57 12.63 1.55
C THR A 808 -22.21 12.47 2.23
N LEU A 809 -21.62 11.27 2.18
CA LEU A 809 -20.22 11.01 2.57
C LEU A 809 -19.34 10.75 1.34
N GLY A 810 -18.07 11.13 1.42
CA GLY A 810 -17.02 10.70 0.49
C GLY A 810 -16.51 9.29 0.81
N PRO A 811 -15.70 8.69 -0.08
CA PRO A 811 -15.19 7.32 0.09
C PRO A 811 -14.46 7.07 1.42
N THR A 812 -13.84 8.10 2.00
CA THR A 812 -13.17 8.06 3.31
C THR A 812 -14.12 8.32 4.49
N SER A 813 -15.43 8.21 4.29
CA SER A 813 -16.48 8.57 5.27
C SER A 813 -16.46 10.04 5.73
N LYS A 814 -15.81 10.95 4.98
CA LYS A 814 -15.83 12.40 5.25
C LYS A 814 -17.13 13.03 4.73
N LEU A 815 -17.72 13.93 5.50
CA LEU A 815 -18.96 14.63 5.13
C LEU A 815 -18.76 15.56 3.93
N LYS A 816 -19.59 15.43 2.89
CA LYS A 816 -19.63 16.36 1.75
C LYS A 816 -20.62 17.48 2.02
N ARG A 817 -20.23 18.46 2.86
CA ARG A 817 -21.11 19.56 3.31
C ARG A 817 -21.92 20.25 2.18
N PRO A 818 -21.34 20.63 1.03
CA PRO A 818 -22.13 21.28 -0.04
C PRO A 818 -23.20 20.37 -0.63
N VAL A 819 -22.93 19.07 -0.74
CA VAL A 819 -23.92 18.08 -1.22
C VAL A 819 -25.07 17.97 -0.22
N VAL A 820 -24.77 17.93 1.08
CA VAL A 820 -25.78 17.88 2.14
C VAL A 820 -26.61 19.17 2.17
N ILE A 821 -25.98 20.34 2.06
CA ILE A 821 -26.67 21.63 1.99
C ILE A 821 -27.64 21.67 0.81
N ASN A 822 -27.20 21.25 -0.37
CA ASN A 822 -28.06 21.22 -1.56
C ASN A 822 -29.20 20.19 -1.41
N LYS A 823 -28.90 19.00 -0.88
CA LYS A 823 -29.87 17.91 -0.71
C LYS A 823 -30.97 18.25 0.31
N TYR A 824 -30.63 18.99 1.36
CA TYR A 824 -31.55 19.36 2.45
C TYR A 824 -31.84 20.86 2.50
N ALA A 825 -31.74 21.56 1.36
CA ALA A 825 -31.92 23.01 1.29
C ALA A 825 -33.26 23.47 1.90
N ASP A 826 -34.36 22.83 1.53
CA ASP A 826 -35.70 23.18 2.04
C ASP A 826 -35.80 23.00 3.56
N VAL A 827 -35.18 21.95 4.09
CA VAL A 827 -35.15 21.67 5.53
C VAL A 827 -34.32 22.73 6.27
N ILE A 828 -33.19 23.14 5.69
CA ILE A 828 -32.34 24.20 6.22
C ILE A 828 -33.09 25.54 6.23
N GLU A 829 -33.71 25.91 5.11
CA GLU A 829 -34.45 27.18 5.02
C GLU A 829 -35.63 27.24 5.98
N ALA A 830 -36.32 26.12 6.24
CA ALA A 830 -37.39 26.06 7.24
C ALA A 830 -36.91 26.43 8.65
N MET A 831 -35.66 26.10 9.02
CA MET A 831 -35.07 26.51 10.30
C MET A 831 -34.78 28.01 10.35
N TYR A 832 -34.56 28.69 9.22
CA TYR A 832 -34.32 30.13 9.15
C TYR A 832 -35.56 30.98 8.88
N SER A 833 -36.63 30.37 8.36
CA SER A 833 -37.89 31.03 8.04
C SER A 833 -38.84 31.15 9.24
N SER A 834 -38.48 30.55 10.37
CA SER A 834 -39.30 30.48 11.59
C SER A 834 -38.92 31.47 12.67
#